data_AF-A0A2N2YQW1-F1
#
_entry.id   AF-A0A2N2YQW1-F1
#
_cell.length_a   1.000
_cell.length_b   1.000
_cell.length_c   1.000
_cell.angle_alpha   90.00
_cell.angle_beta   90.00
_cell.angle_gamma   90.00
#
_symmetry.space_group_name_H-M   'P 1'
#
loop_
_entity.id
_entity.type
_entity.pdbx_description
1 polymer ?
#
loop_
_entity_poly.entity_id
_entity_poly.type
_entity_poly.pdbx_seq_one_letter_code
_entity_poly.pdbx_strand_id
1 'polypeptide(L)'
;MKKNLQKATGMVLLMMVVGSAWGQIISQYVETNSGTTPKGIEIWNNTASTLDFSTNNLIIQQGTNGGALADIGSTTIATGTLIPGAVLVIGTSDIGIYLTDQDLTSITFKSYGFSFNGNDALAVKYGGSITDVFGTPTVDPVSAWTGGGVSTANQNISLNSGITTGDLDGWTDPSTRFQTFSTNPSGSGGLVGFGLPPGTSGFWKPNAATTNWATGSNWDDSNVPTIATNVLLPSGASNYPTITAPANCNDITIEDGASLIGAENLTVSGAATMQRSIPAYTTSADGWHLLSSPVNNMAIAGSDFEPGTVSPNLDDFYAFSESTYEWLNYKVGANNITNFVNGTGYLVSYETTSTKDFTGTLNTEDVPFTNLSKTAGKGNGWHLLGNPFQSALHWTNSVITWNPTAIGTGAKILNSGGSYTDVTYDGANQFIPPNQGFFVQATDATNSITIPLDERTHNSTDFYKSPVQNSLTLKASDGEFYVETWIQMMEGATTDFDEQYDVNFLGGMYQAPYFYSIISGEGHLSTNRIAPVNEQTTVPLAFKAFLNREYTITASNASTFGDEIDVILEDTQENIQIDLKDTLEYTFMATADELTERFVVHFFNVTGISETTHPESVRIYSYGNRVYLRSELNTYGDVTVYNMLAQKVYNSPVELSGLQSFSVNLNKGWFVVQVVTTQGVKSKKVFIN
;
A
#
# COMPACT_ATOMS: atom_id res chain seq x y z
N MET A 1 -0.46 -84.11 -31.96
CA MET A 1 0.82 -84.59 -32.53
C MET A 1 1.49 -83.40 -33.20
N LYS A 2 2.33 -82.61 -32.51
CA LYS A 2 3.80 -82.74 -32.41
C LYS A 2 4.52 -82.99 -33.75
N LYS A 3 5.21 -81.96 -34.24
CA LYS A 3 6.50 -81.88 -34.99
C LYS A 3 6.49 -80.54 -35.76
N ASN A 4 7.52 -79.70 -35.83
CA ASN A 4 8.90 -79.74 -35.38
C ASN A 4 9.47 -78.30 -35.32
N LEU A 5 10.41 -78.13 -34.39
CA LEU A 5 11.34 -77.02 -34.21
C LEU A 5 12.27 -76.85 -35.42
N GLN A 6 12.62 -75.61 -35.78
CA GLN A 6 14.00 -75.24 -36.13
C GLN A 6 14.26 -73.77 -35.77
N LYS A 7 15.39 -73.56 -35.08
CA LYS A 7 15.91 -72.30 -34.55
C LYS A 7 16.48 -71.44 -35.68
N ALA A 8 16.28 -70.12 -35.61
CA ALA A 8 17.22 -69.14 -36.13
C ALA A 8 17.24 -67.94 -35.18
N THR A 9 18.35 -67.83 -34.46
CA THR A 9 18.74 -66.72 -33.60
C THR A 9 18.96 -65.49 -34.48
N GLY A 10 18.02 -64.53 -34.43
CA GLY A 10 18.15 -63.23 -35.06
C GLY A 10 18.16 -62.16 -33.97
N MET A 11 19.36 -61.77 -33.57
CA MET A 11 19.64 -60.66 -32.66
C MET A 11 19.12 -59.37 -33.31
N VAL A 12 17.92 -58.94 -32.92
CA VAL A 12 17.45 -57.59 -33.25
C VAL A 12 18.27 -56.65 -32.37
N LEU A 13 19.33 -56.12 -32.97
CA LEU A 13 20.05 -54.96 -32.49
C LEU A 13 19.03 -53.81 -32.42
N LEU A 14 18.43 -53.64 -31.24
CA LEU A 14 17.74 -52.40 -30.91
C LEU A 14 18.83 -51.34 -30.91
N MET A 15 18.96 -50.63 -32.04
CA MET A 15 19.67 -49.34 -32.05
C MET A 15 18.90 -48.44 -31.09
N MET A 16 19.34 -48.42 -29.82
CA MET A 16 19.18 -47.26 -28.95
C MET A 16 19.89 -46.12 -29.68
N VAL A 17 19.12 -45.36 -30.45
CA VAL A 17 19.42 -43.95 -30.62
C VAL A 17 19.14 -43.34 -29.25
N VAL A 18 20.16 -43.30 -28.39
CA VAL A 18 20.18 -42.40 -27.25
C VAL A 18 20.33 -41.02 -27.86
N GLY A 19 19.20 -40.42 -28.23
CA GLY A 19 19.17 -39.03 -28.62
C GLY A 19 19.56 -38.23 -27.38
N SER A 20 20.77 -37.67 -27.38
CA SER A 20 21.15 -36.62 -26.44
C SER A 20 20.20 -35.45 -26.67
N ALA A 21 19.10 -35.38 -25.93
CA ALA A 21 18.29 -34.17 -25.83
C ALA A 21 19.05 -33.23 -24.89
N TRP A 22 19.60 -32.18 -25.46
CA TRP A 22 20.46 -31.19 -24.79
C TRP A 22 19.63 -30.53 -23.68
N GLY A 23 20.06 -30.71 -22.42
CA GLY A 23 19.29 -30.32 -21.25
C GLY A 23 20.11 -29.57 -20.21
N GLN A 24 19.46 -29.08 -19.15
CA GLN A 24 19.89 -27.98 -18.27
C GLN A 24 19.67 -26.63 -18.93
N ILE A 25 18.48 -26.09 -18.69
CA ILE A 25 17.98 -24.84 -19.27
C ILE A 25 17.87 -23.83 -18.14
N ILE A 26 18.17 -22.55 -18.42
CA ILE A 26 17.81 -21.46 -17.51
C ILE A 26 16.28 -21.35 -17.53
N SER A 27 15.64 -21.85 -16.47
CA SER A 27 14.18 -21.83 -16.31
C SER A 27 13.69 -20.52 -15.72
N GLN A 28 14.53 -19.80 -14.99
CA GLN A 28 14.18 -18.50 -14.43
C GLN A 28 15.43 -17.62 -14.32
N TYR A 29 15.23 -16.31 -14.50
CA TYR A 29 16.27 -15.29 -14.38
C TYR A 29 15.68 -14.07 -13.66
N VAL A 30 16.44 -13.50 -12.72
CA VAL A 30 16.05 -12.26 -12.04
C VAL A 30 17.17 -11.24 -12.02
N GLU A 31 16.82 -10.01 -12.38
CA GLU A 31 17.66 -8.83 -12.23
C GLU A 31 16.88 -7.76 -11.46
N THR A 32 17.49 -7.26 -10.37
CA THR A 32 16.84 -6.29 -9.49
C THR A 32 16.51 -4.97 -10.20
N ASN A 33 15.32 -4.43 -9.92
CA ASN A 33 14.93 -3.08 -10.33
C ASN A 33 15.56 -1.97 -9.46
N SER A 34 16.24 -2.32 -8.36
CA SER A 34 16.88 -1.36 -7.46
C SER A 34 18.01 -1.99 -6.65
N GLY A 35 19.16 -1.33 -6.57
CA GLY A 35 20.29 -1.80 -5.75
C GLY A 35 21.05 -2.96 -6.39
N THR A 36 21.47 -3.95 -5.60
CA THR A 36 22.30 -5.09 -6.06
C THR A 36 21.65 -6.45 -5.89
N THR A 37 20.49 -6.52 -5.25
CA THR A 37 19.73 -7.76 -4.97
C THR A 37 18.24 -7.51 -5.21
N PRO A 38 17.46 -8.52 -5.62
CA PRO A 38 17.90 -9.87 -5.97
C PRO A 38 18.62 -9.97 -7.33
N LYS A 39 19.58 -10.89 -7.45
CA LYS A 39 20.13 -11.32 -8.76
C LYS A 39 20.40 -12.82 -8.74
N GLY A 40 19.90 -13.54 -9.73
CA GLY A 40 20.09 -14.99 -9.81
C GLY A 40 19.48 -15.66 -11.02
N ILE A 41 19.76 -16.95 -11.14
CA ILE A 41 19.21 -17.84 -12.15
C ILE A 41 18.77 -19.17 -11.53
N GLU A 42 17.76 -19.77 -12.14
CA GLU A 42 17.33 -21.14 -11.89
C GLU A 42 17.69 -22.00 -13.10
N ILE A 43 18.16 -23.22 -12.85
CA ILE A 43 18.47 -24.20 -13.88
C ILE A 43 17.61 -25.44 -13.69
N TRP A 44 16.89 -25.80 -14.74
CA TRP A 44 16.00 -26.95 -14.76
C TRP A 44 16.64 -28.16 -15.43
N ASN A 45 16.62 -29.32 -14.74
CA ASN A 45 16.92 -30.60 -15.37
C ASN A 45 15.71 -31.11 -16.16
N ASN A 46 15.56 -30.64 -17.38
CA ASN A 46 14.55 -31.09 -18.35
C ASN A 46 14.82 -32.48 -18.96
N THR A 47 15.85 -33.22 -18.51
CA THR A 47 16.19 -34.54 -19.05
C THR A 47 15.50 -35.66 -18.27
N ALA A 48 15.46 -36.86 -18.85
CA ALA A 48 14.94 -38.06 -18.18
C ALA A 48 15.95 -38.74 -17.23
N SER A 49 17.17 -38.19 -17.07
CA SER A 49 18.25 -38.78 -16.27
C SER A 49 18.67 -37.87 -15.11
N THR A 50 19.10 -38.48 -14.01
CA THR A 50 19.72 -37.75 -12.90
C THR A 50 21.09 -37.22 -13.33
N LEU A 51 21.32 -35.93 -13.12
CA LEU A 51 22.63 -35.31 -13.29
C LEU A 51 23.49 -35.61 -12.07
N ASP A 52 24.72 -36.04 -12.29
CA ASP A 52 25.72 -36.23 -11.25
C ASP A 52 26.84 -35.21 -11.43
N PHE A 53 26.94 -34.27 -10.48
CA PHE A 53 27.89 -33.17 -10.55
C PHE A 53 29.33 -33.58 -10.23
N SER A 54 29.53 -34.74 -9.61
CA SER A 54 30.87 -35.30 -9.37
C SER A 54 31.49 -35.91 -10.61
N THR A 55 30.64 -36.39 -11.54
CA THR A 55 31.05 -36.91 -12.84
C THR A 55 31.19 -35.77 -13.86
N ASN A 56 30.21 -34.88 -13.92
CA ASN A 56 30.17 -33.74 -14.83
C ASN A 56 29.79 -32.50 -14.05
N ASN A 57 30.72 -31.55 -13.89
CA ASN A 57 30.38 -30.29 -13.20
C ASN A 57 29.40 -29.45 -14.02
N LEU A 58 28.65 -28.60 -13.32
CA LEU A 58 27.87 -27.52 -13.90
C LEU A 58 28.57 -26.18 -13.62
N ILE A 59 28.73 -25.34 -14.64
CA ILE A 59 29.40 -24.03 -14.56
C ILE A 59 28.57 -23.03 -15.36
N ILE A 60 28.45 -21.80 -14.85
CA ILE A 60 27.88 -20.67 -15.60
C ILE A 60 28.99 -19.88 -16.26
N GLN A 61 28.77 -19.51 -17.52
CA GLN A 61 29.59 -18.54 -18.23
C GLN A 61 28.83 -17.22 -18.37
N GLN A 62 29.56 -16.10 -18.40
CA GLN A 62 28.99 -14.78 -18.69
C GLN A 62 29.81 -14.06 -19.76
N GLY A 63 29.12 -13.36 -20.65
CA GLY A 63 29.68 -12.41 -21.60
C GLY A 63 29.25 -11.00 -21.20
N THR A 64 30.14 -10.28 -20.52
CA THR A 64 29.82 -8.96 -19.93
C THR A 64 29.71 -7.87 -21.00
N ASN A 65 28.59 -7.14 -21.05
CA ASN A 65 28.34 -6.05 -21.99
C ASN A 65 28.72 -6.39 -23.45
N GLY A 66 28.22 -7.51 -23.98
CA GLY A 66 28.57 -8.01 -25.31
C GLY A 66 29.98 -8.61 -25.42
N GLY A 67 30.61 -8.99 -24.31
CA GLY A 67 31.86 -9.74 -24.28
C GLY A 67 31.70 -11.21 -24.71
N ALA A 68 32.83 -11.90 -24.90
CA ALA A 68 32.85 -13.35 -25.09
C ALA A 68 32.54 -14.07 -23.77
N LEU A 69 31.90 -15.25 -23.85
CA LEU A 69 31.58 -16.08 -22.70
C LEU A 69 32.86 -16.54 -21.98
N ALA A 70 32.90 -16.33 -20.66
CA ALA A 70 33.96 -16.81 -19.78
C ALA A 70 33.37 -17.53 -18.56
N ASP A 71 34.01 -18.60 -18.10
CA ASP A 71 33.60 -19.36 -16.91
C ASP A 71 33.61 -18.47 -15.66
N ILE A 72 32.50 -18.45 -14.92
CA ILE A 72 32.44 -17.89 -13.57
C ILE A 72 32.73 -19.01 -12.57
N GLY A 73 34.01 -19.24 -12.27
CA GLY A 73 34.44 -20.38 -11.44
C GLY A 73 33.71 -20.52 -10.10
N SER A 74 33.31 -19.42 -9.46
CA SER A 74 32.57 -19.41 -8.19
C SER A 74 31.14 -19.97 -8.27
N THR A 75 30.57 -20.09 -9.48
CA THR A 75 29.25 -20.71 -9.71
C THR A 75 29.31 -22.23 -9.86
N THR A 76 30.51 -22.82 -9.88
CA THR A 76 30.69 -24.26 -10.14
C THR A 76 29.95 -25.13 -9.13
N ILE A 77 29.13 -26.05 -9.64
CA ILE A 77 28.54 -27.16 -8.89
C ILE A 77 29.32 -28.43 -9.26
N ALA A 78 30.01 -29.02 -8.29
CA ALA A 78 30.94 -30.14 -8.50
C ALA A 78 30.60 -31.39 -7.67
N THR A 79 29.53 -31.36 -6.88
CA THR A 79 29.08 -32.46 -6.03
C THR A 79 27.56 -32.47 -5.94
N GLY A 80 27.00 -33.61 -5.55
CA GLY A 80 25.55 -33.80 -5.46
C GLY A 80 24.93 -34.22 -6.80
N THR A 81 23.61 -34.31 -6.81
CA THR A 81 22.83 -34.77 -7.97
C THR A 81 21.60 -33.92 -8.17
N LEU A 82 21.15 -33.77 -9.42
CA LEU A 82 19.86 -33.16 -9.75
C LEU A 82 18.99 -34.17 -10.51
N ILE A 83 17.92 -34.64 -9.89
CA ILE A 83 17.02 -35.66 -10.47
C ILE A 83 16.23 -35.09 -11.67
N PRO A 84 15.66 -35.94 -12.54
CA PRO A 84 14.78 -35.51 -13.63
C PRO A 84 13.67 -34.58 -13.15
N GLY A 85 13.46 -33.48 -13.87
CA GLY A 85 12.40 -32.51 -13.59
C GLY A 85 12.68 -31.52 -12.46
N ALA A 86 13.72 -31.72 -11.65
CA ALA A 86 14.08 -30.82 -10.55
C ALA A 86 14.88 -29.60 -11.01
N VAL A 87 14.94 -28.58 -10.15
CA VAL A 87 15.68 -27.34 -10.37
C VAL A 87 16.81 -27.16 -9.36
N LEU A 88 17.81 -26.35 -9.73
CA LEU A 88 18.80 -25.79 -8.82
C LEU A 88 18.85 -24.27 -9.01
N VAL A 89 19.23 -23.55 -7.97
CA VAL A 89 19.24 -22.08 -7.95
C VAL A 89 20.63 -21.56 -7.63
N ILE A 90 21.09 -20.56 -8.39
CA ILE A 90 22.34 -19.83 -8.15
C ILE A 90 22.01 -18.35 -8.07
N GLY A 91 22.35 -17.68 -6.97
CA GLY A 91 22.02 -16.26 -6.83
C GLY A 91 22.29 -15.66 -5.46
N THR A 92 21.83 -14.43 -5.26
CA THR A 92 22.02 -13.66 -4.04
C THR A 92 21.31 -14.30 -2.84
N SER A 93 21.76 -14.01 -1.62
CA SER A 93 21.32 -14.72 -0.40
C SER A 93 19.83 -14.58 -0.09
N ASP A 94 19.22 -13.46 -0.51
CA ASP A 94 17.78 -13.20 -0.48
C ASP A 94 16.97 -14.28 -1.23
N ILE A 95 17.50 -14.85 -2.31
CA ILE A 95 16.85 -15.98 -3.00
C ILE A 95 16.88 -17.24 -2.13
N GLY A 96 17.97 -17.48 -1.40
CA GLY A 96 18.06 -18.58 -0.44
C GLY A 96 17.11 -18.42 0.75
N ILE A 97 16.90 -17.18 1.21
CA ILE A 97 15.90 -16.84 2.24
C ILE A 97 14.51 -17.11 1.68
N TYR A 98 14.18 -16.60 0.49
CA TYR A 98 12.92 -16.86 -0.19
C TYR A 98 12.62 -18.36 -0.32
N LEU A 99 13.58 -19.18 -0.77
CA LEU A 99 13.39 -20.64 -0.84
C LEU A 99 13.12 -21.27 0.52
N THR A 100 13.67 -20.73 1.59
CA THR A 100 13.40 -21.21 2.95
C THR A 100 12.00 -20.82 3.39
N ASP A 101 11.60 -19.57 3.14
CA ASP A 101 10.29 -19.03 3.51
C ASP A 101 9.14 -19.71 2.73
N GLN A 102 9.43 -20.26 1.55
CA GLN A 102 8.50 -21.05 0.74
C GLN A 102 8.57 -22.56 1.03
N ASP A 103 9.27 -22.99 2.08
CA ASP A 103 9.52 -24.40 2.42
C ASP A 103 10.21 -25.23 1.32
N LEU A 104 10.91 -24.56 0.41
CA LEU A 104 11.69 -25.15 -0.68
C LEU A 104 13.15 -25.42 -0.28
N THR A 105 13.42 -25.71 1.00
CA THR A 105 14.77 -25.95 1.55
C THR A 105 15.49 -27.16 0.95
N SER A 106 14.76 -28.05 0.26
CA SER A 106 15.34 -29.19 -0.47
C SER A 106 15.98 -28.81 -1.81
N ILE A 107 15.67 -27.62 -2.34
CA ILE A 107 16.26 -27.11 -3.58
C ILE A 107 17.74 -26.81 -3.36
N THR A 108 18.58 -27.28 -4.29
CA THR A 108 20.02 -26.98 -4.23
C THR A 108 20.23 -25.49 -4.51
N PHE A 109 20.63 -24.74 -3.47
CA PHE A 109 20.94 -23.32 -3.57
C PHE A 109 22.45 -23.06 -3.49
N LYS A 110 22.97 -22.31 -4.45
CA LYS A 110 24.35 -21.82 -4.48
C LYS A 110 24.35 -20.29 -4.36
N SER A 111 24.75 -19.79 -3.18
CA SER A 111 24.92 -18.35 -2.98
C SER A 111 26.02 -17.80 -3.89
N TYR A 112 25.67 -16.82 -4.73
CA TYR A 112 26.56 -16.08 -5.60
C TYR A 112 25.94 -14.73 -6.02
N GLY A 113 26.65 -13.63 -5.80
CA GLY A 113 26.23 -12.31 -6.24
C GLY A 113 26.64 -12.05 -7.69
N PHE A 114 25.70 -12.23 -8.63
CA PHE A 114 25.94 -11.90 -10.03
C PHE A 114 26.13 -10.40 -10.24
N SER A 115 26.96 -10.04 -11.22
CA SER A 115 27.18 -8.65 -11.63
C SER A 115 26.39 -8.25 -12.87
N PHE A 116 25.60 -9.16 -13.46
CA PHE A 116 24.84 -8.85 -14.66
C PHE A 116 23.86 -7.71 -14.41
N ASN A 117 23.58 -6.90 -15.42
CA ASN A 117 22.71 -5.72 -15.33
C ASN A 117 21.78 -5.61 -16.55
N GLY A 118 21.40 -6.77 -17.10
CA GLY A 118 20.42 -6.92 -18.17
C GLY A 118 21.00 -7.00 -19.58
N ASN A 119 22.23 -6.56 -19.82
CA ASN A 119 22.90 -6.62 -21.11
C ASN A 119 24.08 -7.62 -21.16
N ASP A 120 24.09 -8.59 -20.25
CA ASP A 120 25.08 -9.66 -20.18
C ASP A 120 24.51 -10.99 -20.63
N ALA A 121 25.17 -11.66 -21.57
CA ALA A 121 24.77 -13.00 -21.99
C ALA A 121 25.24 -14.03 -20.96
N LEU A 122 24.46 -15.08 -20.74
CA LEU A 122 24.84 -16.21 -19.89
C LEU A 122 24.86 -17.50 -20.70
N ALA A 123 25.62 -18.50 -20.25
CA ALA A 123 25.52 -19.86 -20.77
C ALA A 123 25.67 -20.89 -19.66
N VAL A 124 24.88 -21.96 -19.74
CA VAL A 124 24.99 -23.13 -18.87
C VAL A 124 25.93 -24.14 -19.51
N LYS A 125 26.96 -24.56 -18.77
CA LYS A 125 27.91 -25.59 -19.20
C LYS A 125 27.84 -26.80 -18.28
N TYR A 126 27.51 -27.97 -18.81
CA TYR A 126 27.50 -29.25 -18.09
C TYR A 126 28.49 -30.24 -18.72
N GLY A 127 29.40 -30.79 -17.92
CA GLY A 127 30.40 -31.75 -18.41
C GLY A 127 31.30 -31.19 -19.52
N GLY A 128 31.51 -29.86 -19.52
CA GLY A 128 32.30 -29.16 -20.53
C GLY A 128 31.55 -28.70 -21.79
N SER A 129 30.29 -29.08 -21.97
CA SER A 129 29.47 -28.69 -23.13
C SER A 129 28.45 -27.62 -22.74
N ILE A 130 28.27 -26.61 -23.59
CA ILE A 130 27.18 -25.64 -23.43
C ILE A 130 25.86 -26.33 -23.72
N THR A 131 24.88 -26.14 -22.84
CA THR A 131 23.55 -26.76 -22.94
C THR A 131 22.43 -25.75 -23.17
N ASP A 132 22.65 -24.50 -22.76
CA ASP A 132 21.70 -23.40 -22.94
C ASP A 132 22.44 -22.05 -22.90
N VAL A 133 21.92 -21.07 -23.63
CA VAL A 133 22.44 -19.71 -23.77
C VAL A 133 21.28 -18.72 -23.57
N PHE A 134 21.52 -17.74 -22.71
CA PHE A 134 20.59 -16.67 -22.38
C PHE A 134 21.12 -15.35 -22.96
N GLY A 135 20.30 -14.67 -23.76
CA GLY A 135 20.73 -13.53 -24.56
C GLY A 135 21.58 -13.95 -25.77
N THR A 136 22.37 -13.01 -26.32
CA THR A 136 23.25 -13.27 -27.48
C THR A 136 24.70 -12.97 -27.12
N PRO A 137 25.57 -13.98 -26.95
CA PRO A 137 27.00 -13.76 -26.71
C PRO A 137 27.64 -12.86 -27.76
N THR A 138 28.65 -12.09 -27.38
CA THR A 138 29.38 -11.15 -28.27
C THR A 138 28.57 -9.98 -28.86
N VAL A 139 27.31 -9.83 -28.46
CA VAL A 139 26.43 -8.73 -28.88
C VAL A 139 25.98 -7.95 -27.64
N ASP A 140 26.16 -6.63 -27.65
CA ASP A 140 25.68 -5.74 -26.59
C ASP A 140 24.30 -5.15 -26.97
N PRO A 141 23.22 -5.47 -26.24
CA PRO A 141 21.91 -4.85 -26.44
C PRO A 141 21.81 -3.44 -25.84
N VAL A 142 22.93 -2.84 -25.42
CA VAL A 142 23.07 -1.53 -24.75
C VAL A 142 22.57 -1.52 -23.32
N SER A 143 21.32 -1.92 -23.09
CA SER A 143 20.71 -1.91 -21.76
C SER A 143 20.05 -3.23 -21.39
N ALA A 144 19.30 -3.84 -22.33
CA ALA A 144 18.60 -5.09 -22.10
C ALA A 144 18.15 -5.70 -23.43
N TRP A 145 18.04 -7.03 -23.47
CA TRP A 145 17.18 -7.68 -24.46
C TRP A 145 15.73 -7.50 -24.06
N THR A 146 14.88 -7.10 -25.02
CA THR A 146 13.46 -6.83 -24.77
C THR A 146 12.60 -7.28 -25.93
N GLY A 147 11.37 -7.67 -25.63
CA GLY A 147 10.34 -8.01 -26.61
C GLY A 147 9.11 -8.57 -25.93
N GLY A 148 7.93 -8.40 -26.52
CA GLY A 148 6.66 -8.90 -25.96
C GLY A 148 6.33 -8.47 -24.52
N GLY A 149 6.91 -7.38 -24.01
CA GLY A 149 6.77 -6.95 -22.61
C GLY A 149 7.79 -7.57 -21.62
N VAL A 150 8.60 -8.51 -22.10
CA VAL A 150 9.65 -9.18 -21.33
C VAL A 150 10.97 -8.44 -21.50
N SER A 151 11.72 -8.28 -20.41
CA SER A 151 13.01 -7.58 -20.34
C SER A 151 13.99 -8.38 -19.50
N THR A 152 15.27 -8.40 -19.90
CA THR A 152 16.36 -8.97 -19.09
C THR A 152 16.89 -8.00 -18.03
N ALA A 153 16.45 -6.74 -18.03
CA ALA A 153 16.69 -5.78 -16.95
C ALA A 153 15.42 -5.58 -16.13
N ASN A 154 15.60 -5.41 -14.82
CA ASN A 154 14.60 -5.02 -13.83
C ASN A 154 13.36 -5.94 -13.77
N GLN A 155 13.53 -7.22 -14.11
CA GLN A 155 12.44 -8.19 -14.11
C GLN A 155 12.89 -9.54 -13.54
N ASN A 156 11.90 -10.25 -13.00
CA ASN A 156 11.93 -11.69 -12.79
C ASN A 156 11.16 -12.34 -13.94
N ILE A 157 11.85 -13.15 -14.74
CA ILE A 157 11.28 -13.79 -15.94
C ILE A 157 11.45 -15.31 -15.86
N SER A 158 10.40 -16.04 -16.23
CA SER A 158 10.33 -17.50 -16.17
C SER A 158 10.09 -18.09 -17.55
N LEU A 159 10.60 -19.29 -17.79
CA LEU A 159 10.51 -19.99 -19.07
C LEU A 159 9.04 -20.27 -19.43
N ASN A 160 8.67 -20.05 -20.68
CA ASN A 160 7.34 -20.35 -21.19
C ASN A 160 7.08 -21.85 -21.14
N SER A 161 5.88 -22.21 -20.67
CA SER A 161 5.41 -23.59 -20.68
C SER A 161 5.48 -24.20 -22.08
N GLY A 162 5.92 -25.46 -22.17
CA GLY A 162 6.12 -26.20 -23.41
C GLY A 162 7.51 -26.07 -24.05
N ILE A 163 8.38 -25.18 -23.56
CA ILE A 163 9.79 -25.15 -23.97
C ILE A 163 10.57 -26.21 -23.19
N THR A 164 11.05 -27.23 -23.90
CA THR A 164 11.74 -28.37 -23.28
C THR A 164 13.16 -28.58 -23.79
N THR A 165 13.73 -27.61 -24.52
CA THR A 165 15.10 -27.69 -25.07
C THR A 165 15.85 -26.39 -24.85
N GLY A 166 17.13 -26.48 -24.50
CA GLY A 166 18.02 -25.33 -24.43
C GLY A 166 18.22 -24.68 -25.80
N ASP A 167 18.62 -23.42 -25.79
CA ASP A 167 18.99 -22.64 -26.97
C ASP A 167 20.52 -22.49 -27.00
N LEU A 168 21.19 -22.98 -28.04
CA LEU A 168 22.64 -22.86 -28.15
C LEU A 168 23.07 -21.61 -28.93
N ASP A 169 22.16 -21.03 -29.70
CA ASP A 169 22.43 -19.86 -30.55
C ASP A 169 22.12 -18.57 -29.79
N GLY A 170 21.25 -18.66 -28.77
CA GLY A 170 20.76 -17.52 -28.02
C GLY A 170 19.68 -16.76 -28.78
N TRP A 171 19.27 -15.62 -28.22
CA TRP A 171 18.13 -14.86 -28.73
C TRP A 171 18.28 -13.38 -28.43
N THR A 172 17.56 -12.56 -29.19
CA THR A 172 17.49 -11.10 -28.99
C THR A 172 16.15 -10.63 -28.45
N ASP A 173 15.09 -11.44 -28.59
CA ASP A 173 13.76 -11.21 -28.04
C ASP A 173 13.47 -12.24 -26.93
N PRO A 174 13.51 -11.85 -25.64
CA PRO A 174 13.27 -12.76 -24.53
C PRO A 174 11.86 -13.36 -24.53
N SER A 175 10.84 -12.68 -25.06
CA SER A 175 9.45 -13.18 -25.02
C SER A 175 9.22 -14.45 -25.83
N THR A 176 10.14 -14.75 -26.76
CA THR A 176 10.13 -16.02 -27.50
C THR A 176 10.34 -17.22 -26.58
N ARG A 177 10.94 -17.01 -25.41
CA ARG A 177 11.29 -18.07 -24.46
C ARG A 177 10.78 -17.85 -23.05
N PHE A 178 10.63 -16.62 -22.61
CA PHE A 178 10.29 -16.26 -21.24
C PHE A 178 8.99 -15.46 -21.17
N GLN A 179 8.40 -15.45 -19.99
CA GLN A 179 7.28 -14.61 -19.57
C GLN A 179 7.70 -13.83 -18.32
N THR A 180 7.17 -12.62 -18.16
CA THR A 180 7.42 -11.81 -16.97
C THR A 180 6.58 -12.32 -15.80
N PHE A 181 7.23 -12.64 -14.70
CA PHE A 181 6.59 -12.96 -13.41
C PHE A 181 6.53 -11.75 -12.49
N SER A 182 7.57 -10.89 -12.48
CA SER A 182 7.53 -9.62 -11.75
C SER A 182 8.31 -8.52 -12.47
N THR A 183 7.76 -7.30 -12.44
CA THR A 183 8.44 -6.05 -12.84
C THR A 183 9.00 -5.27 -11.65
N ASN A 184 8.84 -5.79 -10.43
CA ASN A 184 9.42 -5.24 -9.21
C ASN A 184 10.15 -6.35 -8.42
N PRO A 185 11.27 -6.89 -8.93
CA PRO A 185 11.96 -7.99 -8.27
C PRO A 185 12.45 -7.72 -6.85
N SER A 186 12.74 -6.46 -6.48
CA SER A 186 13.12 -6.10 -5.10
C SER A 186 11.94 -5.97 -4.14
N GLY A 187 10.70 -5.97 -4.65
CA GLY A 187 9.48 -5.88 -3.85
C GLY A 187 8.91 -7.23 -3.44
N SER A 188 7.76 -7.18 -2.76
CA SER A 188 6.97 -8.38 -2.42
C SER A 188 6.56 -9.14 -3.68
N GLY A 189 6.63 -10.48 -3.63
CA GLY A 189 6.43 -11.35 -4.80
C GLY A 189 7.53 -11.22 -5.88
N GLY A 190 8.60 -10.44 -5.65
CA GLY A 190 9.64 -10.20 -6.65
C GLY A 190 10.38 -11.46 -7.11
N LEU A 191 10.48 -12.46 -6.23
CA LEU A 191 11.17 -13.74 -6.44
C LEU A 191 10.23 -14.91 -6.74
N VAL A 192 8.94 -14.63 -6.93
CA VAL A 192 7.91 -15.64 -7.20
C VAL A 192 8.35 -16.63 -8.29
N GLY A 193 8.07 -17.92 -8.08
CA GLY A 193 8.40 -19.01 -9.00
C GLY A 193 9.77 -19.67 -8.80
N PHE A 194 10.73 -19.02 -8.14
CA PHE A 194 12.04 -19.65 -7.90
C PHE A 194 11.89 -20.91 -7.05
N GLY A 195 12.61 -21.96 -7.42
CA GLY A 195 12.51 -23.29 -6.83
C GLY A 195 11.40 -24.16 -7.42
N LEU A 196 10.55 -23.63 -8.31
CA LEU A 196 9.48 -24.37 -8.97
C LEU A 196 9.84 -24.65 -10.44
N PRO A 197 9.87 -25.91 -10.88
CA PRO A 197 10.13 -26.23 -12.27
C PRO A 197 9.04 -25.66 -13.20
N PRO A 198 9.37 -25.32 -14.47
CA PRO A 198 8.38 -24.89 -15.45
C PRO A 198 7.26 -25.93 -15.64
N GLY A 199 6.02 -25.46 -15.71
CA GLY A 199 4.83 -26.31 -15.81
C GLY A 199 4.47 -26.97 -14.48
N THR A 200 4.76 -26.33 -13.35
CA THR A 200 4.34 -26.83 -12.04
C THR A 200 2.81 -26.82 -11.95
N SER A 201 2.22 -28.01 -11.74
CA SER A 201 0.78 -28.14 -11.64
C SER A 201 0.24 -27.43 -10.40
N GLY A 202 -0.84 -26.68 -10.56
CA GLY A 202 -1.46 -25.94 -9.45
C GLY A 202 -0.76 -24.64 -9.05
N PHE A 203 0.28 -24.20 -9.77
CA PHE A 203 0.87 -22.88 -9.56
C PHE A 203 0.09 -21.80 -10.31
N TRP A 204 -0.50 -20.85 -9.58
CA TRP A 204 -1.20 -19.71 -10.19
C TRP A 204 -0.20 -18.68 -10.69
N LYS A 205 -0.34 -18.24 -11.94
CA LYS A 205 0.63 -17.34 -12.55
C LYS A 205 0.57 -15.94 -11.93
N PRO A 206 1.72 -15.32 -11.62
CA PRO A 206 1.78 -13.91 -11.21
C PRO A 206 1.18 -12.96 -12.25
N ASN A 207 1.29 -13.31 -13.53
CA ASN A 207 0.76 -12.57 -14.67
C ASN A 207 -0.59 -13.13 -15.20
N ALA A 208 -1.35 -13.86 -14.37
CA ALA A 208 -2.65 -14.39 -14.74
C ALA A 208 -3.54 -13.32 -15.39
N ALA A 209 -4.10 -13.61 -16.56
CA ALA A 209 -4.79 -12.62 -17.38
C ALA A 209 -6.19 -12.26 -16.83
N THR A 210 -6.77 -13.14 -16.02
CA THR A 210 -8.11 -12.96 -15.44
C THR A 210 -8.14 -13.51 -14.02
N THR A 211 -9.15 -13.14 -13.24
CA THR A 211 -9.39 -13.71 -11.91
C THR A 211 -10.07 -15.08 -11.96
N ASN A 212 -10.49 -15.60 -13.12
CA ASN A 212 -11.31 -16.82 -13.14
C ASN A 212 -10.47 -18.09 -12.88
N TRP A 213 -10.71 -18.76 -11.75
CA TRP A 213 -10.06 -20.03 -11.36
C TRP A 213 -10.12 -21.10 -12.47
N ALA A 214 -11.24 -21.19 -13.17
CA ALA A 214 -11.48 -22.22 -14.19
C ALA A 214 -10.78 -21.95 -15.54
N THR A 215 -10.00 -20.87 -15.65
CA THR A 215 -9.22 -20.56 -16.85
C THR A 215 -7.87 -21.27 -16.80
N GLY A 216 -7.71 -22.36 -17.55
CA GLY A 216 -6.47 -23.15 -17.58
C GLY A 216 -5.21 -22.31 -17.80
N SER A 217 -5.23 -21.31 -18.68
CA SER A 217 -4.06 -20.47 -18.98
C SER A 217 -3.57 -19.59 -17.82
N ASN A 218 -4.36 -19.42 -16.76
CA ASN A 218 -3.93 -18.75 -15.53
C ASN A 218 -3.02 -19.63 -14.66
N TRP A 219 -2.99 -20.94 -14.92
CA TRP A 219 -2.12 -21.91 -14.25
C TRP A 219 -0.87 -22.18 -15.08
N ASP A 220 0.25 -22.43 -14.42
CA ASP A 220 1.56 -22.57 -15.09
C ASP A 220 1.63 -23.77 -16.03
N ASP A 221 1.05 -24.90 -15.62
CA ASP A 221 0.89 -26.10 -16.46
C ASP A 221 -0.27 -26.01 -17.47
N SER A 222 -0.97 -24.86 -17.50
CA SER A 222 -2.15 -24.60 -18.32
C SER A 222 -3.38 -25.48 -18.03
N ASN A 223 -3.42 -26.17 -16.88
CA ASN A 223 -4.54 -27.02 -16.46
C ASN A 223 -5.26 -26.45 -15.24
N VAL A 224 -6.58 -26.62 -15.20
CA VAL A 224 -7.36 -26.27 -14.01
C VAL A 224 -7.10 -27.32 -12.91
N PRO A 225 -6.87 -26.91 -11.64
CA PRO A 225 -6.66 -27.84 -10.54
C PRO A 225 -7.79 -28.85 -10.37
N THR A 226 -7.40 -30.03 -9.92
CA THR A 226 -8.29 -31.15 -9.59
C THR A 226 -8.06 -31.58 -8.14
N ILE A 227 -8.84 -32.54 -7.64
CA ILE A 227 -8.66 -33.13 -6.30
C ILE A 227 -7.25 -33.72 -6.04
N ALA A 228 -6.42 -33.90 -7.07
CA ALA A 228 -5.06 -34.42 -6.96
C ALA A 228 -3.98 -33.31 -7.07
N THR A 229 -4.39 -32.07 -7.29
CA THR A 229 -3.49 -30.94 -7.56
C THR A 229 -3.29 -30.13 -6.28
N ASN A 230 -2.04 -29.97 -5.85
CA ASN A 230 -1.67 -29.03 -4.79
C ASN A 230 -1.61 -27.63 -5.40
N VAL A 231 -2.34 -26.69 -4.84
CA VAL A 231 -2.44 -25.32 -5.35
C VAL A 231 -1.52 -24.39 -4.56
N LEU A 232 -0.82 -23.53 -5.27
CA LEU A 232 -0.08 -22.40 -4.72
C LEU A 232 -0.58 -21.11 -5.37
N LEU A 233 -1.11 -20.20 -4.55
CA LEU A 233 -1.45 -18.84 -4.94
C LEU A 233 -0.32 -17.93 -4.46
N PRO A 234 0.54 -17.46 -5.37
CA PRO A 234 1.72 -16.73 -4.94
C PRO A 234 1.44 -15.27 -4.65
N SER A 235 2.28 -14.66 -3.83
CA SER A 235 2.31 -13.22 -3.59
C SER A 235 2.59 -12.41 -4.87
N GLY A 236 2.10 -11.18 -4.92
CA GLY A 236 2.35 -10.23 -6.01
C GLY A 236 1.65 -10.54 -7.34
N ALA A 237 0.67 -11.46 -7.37
CA ALA A 237 -0.08 -11.72 -8.61
C ALA A 237 -0.95 -10.52 -9.01
N SER A 238 -0.93 -10.18 -10.30
CA SER A 238 -1.72 -9.10 -10.89
C SER A 238 -3.23 -9.33 -10.77
N ASN A 239 -3.67 -10.58 -10.97
CA ASN A 239 -5.04 -11.01 -10.76
C ASN A 239 -5.04 -12.26 -9.88
N TYR A 240 -5.74 -12.20 -8.76
CA TYR A 240 -5.96 -13.35 -7.88
C TYR A 240 -7.23 -14.11 -8.25
N PRO A 241 -7.36 -15.40 -7.89
CA PRO A 241 -8.50 -16.20 -8.28
C PRO A 241 -9.80 -15.88 -7.52
N THR A 242 -10.87 -15.74 -8.29
CA THR A 242 -12.28 -15.75 -7.87
C THR A 242 -12.93 -17.07 -8.33
N ILE A 243 -13.57 -17.79 -7.40
CA ILE A 243 -14.28 -19.04 -7.67
C ILE A 243 -15.78 -18.79 -7.60
N THR A 244 -16.47 -18.90 -8.74
CA THR A 244 -17.92 -18.66 -8.86
C THR A 244 -18.75 -19.92 -9.12
N ALA A 245 -18.09 -21.08 -9.23
CA ALA A 245 -18.69 -22.39 -9.46
C ALA A 245 -17.85 -23.47 -8.77
N PRO A 246 -18.37 -24.69 -8.53
CA PRO A 246 -17.65 -25.73 -7.81
C PRO A 246 -16.24 -25.99 -8.37
N ALA A 247 -15.24 -25.89 -7.50
CA ALA A 247 -13.82 -26.12 -7.79
C ALA A 247 -13.24 -27.12 -6.79
N ASN A 248 -12.10 -27.73 -7.14
CA ASN A 248 -11.45 -28.72 -6.29
C ASN A 248 -9.93 -28.57 -6.30
N CYS A 249 -9.28 -28.84 -5.18
CA CYS A 249 -7.84 -29.08 -5.09
C CYS A 249 -7.54 -30.20 -4.08
N ASN A 250 -6.30 -30.69 -4.07
CA ASN A 250 -5.80 -31.52 -2.98
C ASN A 250 -5.47 -30.61 -1.79
N ASP A 251 -4.34 -29.92 -1.83
CA ASP A 251 -3.95 -28.88 -0.87
C ASP A 251 -4.08 -27.48 -1.51
N ILE A 252 -4.14 -26.44 -0.70
CA ILE A 252 -4.01 -25.05 -1.15
C ILE A 252 -3.16 -24.23 -0.18
N THR A 253 -2.14 -23.56 -0.71
CA THR A 253 -1.35 -22.54 -0.01
C THR A 253 -1.62 -21.18 -0.64
N ILE A 254 -1.99 -20.22 0.19
CA ILE A 254 -2.20 -18.81 -0.16
C ILE A 254 -1.08 -18.03 0.51
N GLU A 255 -0.09 -17.57 -0.25
CA GLU A 255 1.08 -16.86 0.29
C GLU A 255 0.68 -15.52 0.94
N ASP A 256 1.58 -14.94 1.74
CA ASP A 256 1.37 -13.62 2.35
C ASP A 256 1.17 -12.55 1.26
N GLY A 257 0.12 -11.76 1.39
CA GLY A 257 -0.30 -10.78 0.37
C GLY A 257 -1.02 -11.39 -0.85
N ALA A 258 -1.22 -12.71 -0.90
CA ALA A 258 -2.10 -13.34 -1.86
C ALA A 258 -3.57 -13.28 -1.45
N SER A 259 -4.47 -13.55 -2.41
CA SER A 259 -5.90 -13.47 -2.18
C SER A 259 -6.67 -14.60 -2.85
N LEU A 260 -7.77 -15.03 -2.22
CA LEU A 260 -8.75 -15.96 -2.76
C LEU A 260 -10.16 -15.46 -2.43
N ILE A 261 -11.04 -15.43 -3.43
CA ILE A 261 -12.49 -15.17 -3.25
C ILE A 261 -13.26 -16.37 -3.75
N GLY A 262 -14.36 -16.71 -3.08
CA GLY A 262 -15.22 -17.82 -3.47
C GLY A 262 -14.83 -19.16 -2.84
N ALA A 263 -14.12 -19.14 -1.71
CA ALA A 263 -13.72 -20.34 -0.98
C ALA A 263 -14.91 -21.25 -0.61
N GLU A 264 -16.13 -20.71 -0.48
CA GLU A 264 -17.39 -21.45 -0.31
C GLU A 264 -17.72 -22.40 -1.47
N ASN A 265 -17.12 -22.17 -2.65
CA ASN A 265 -17.25 -23.02 -3.83
C ASN A 265 -16.06 -23.98 -4.01
N LEU A 266 -15.05 -23.94 -3.13
CA LEU A 266 -13.84 -24.74 -3.22
C LEU A 266 -13.91 -25.94 -2.27
N THR A 267 -13.71 -27.14 -2.82
CA THR A 267 -13.44 -28.33 -2.00
C THR A 267 -11.94 -28.59 -1.93
N VAL A 268 -11.37 -28.50 -0.74
CA VAL A 268 -9.97 -28.85 -0.45
C VAL A 268 -9.95 -30.25 0.17
N SER A 269 -9.24 -31.20 -0.45
CA SER A 269 -9.20 -32.60 0.01
C SER A 269 -8.21 -32.84 1.16
N GLY A 270 -7.15 -32.03 1.21
CA GLY A 270 -6.08 -32.03 2.19
C GLY A 270 -6.06 -30.74 3.00
N ALA A 271 -4.90 -30.08 3.07
CA ALA A 271 -4.67 -28.88 3.87
C ALA A 271 -5.00 -27.59 3.11
N ALA A 272 -5.60 -26.62 3.81
CA ALA A 272 -5.69 -25.24 3.35
C ALA A 272 -4.90 -24.34 4.31
N THR A 273 -3.97 -23.58 3.74
CA THR A 273 -3.02 -22.75 4.46
C THR A 273 -3.03 -21.34 3.88
N MET A 274 -3.15 -20.33 4.74
CA MET A 274 -2.90 -18.94 4.37
C MET A 274 -1.75 -18.40 5.21
N GLN A 275 -0.74 -17.86 4.54
CA GLN A 275 0.48 -17.40 5.16
C GLN A 275 0.38 -15.93 5.56
N ARG A 276 1.10 -15.56 6.61
CA ARG A 276 1.27 -14.17 7.05
C ARG A 276 2.70 -13.94 7.48
N SER A 277 3.40 -13.02 6.82
CA SER A 277 4.72 -12.57 7.25
C SER A 277 4.58 -11.61 8.42
N ILE A 278 5.29 -11.87 9.52
CA ILE A 278 5.31 -11.01 10.70
C ILE A 278 6.75 -10.61 10.99
N PRO A 279 7.11 -9.31 10.85
CA PRO A 279 8.41 -8.78 11.25
C PRO A 279 8.68 -8.97 12.75
N ALA A 280 9.95 -9.20 13.09
CA ALA A 280 10.38 -9.13 14.48
C ALA A 280 10.21 -7.72 15.05
N TYR A 281 9.89 -7.64 16.35
CA TYR A 281 10.13 -6.41 17.08
C TYR A 281 11.64 -6.15 17.22
N THR A 282 12.04 -4.89 17.30
CA THR A 282 13.43 -4.50 17.57
C THR A 282 13.61 -3.89 18.96
N THR A 283 12.52 -3.39 19.52
CA THR A 283 12.41 -2.74 20.82
C THR A 283 11.07 -3.10 21.46
N SER A 284 10.82 -2.64 22.68
CA SER A 284 9.49 -2.77 23.31
C SER A 284 8.43 -1.83 22.71
N ALA A 285 8.83 -0.90 21.83
CA ALA A 285 7.99 0.15 21.27
C ALA A 285 7.39 -0.23 19.90
N ASP A 286 7.90 -1.27 19.24
CA ASP A 286 7.55 -1.67 17.87
C ASP A 286 7.16 -3.16 17.77
N GLY A 287 6.93 -3.63 16.53
CA GLY A 287 6.59 -5.03 16.22
C GLY A 287 5.18 -5.47 16.64
N TRP A 288 4.31 -4.53 16.99
CA TRP A 288 2.92 -4.81 17.32
C TRP A 288 2.06 -4.94 16.07
N HIS A 289 1.35 -6.07 15.94
CA HIS A 289 0.48 -6.36 14.81
C HIS A 289 -0.92 -6.78 15.28
N LEU A 290 -1.96 -6.13 14.73
CA LEU A 290 -3.32 -6.64 14.87
C LEU A 290 -3.57 -7.74 13.85
N LEU A 291 -4.02 -8.90 14.32
CA LEU A 291 -4.09 -10.14 13.57
C LEU A 291 -5.48 -10.76 13.65
N SER A 292 -5.93 -11.41 12.58
CA SER A 292 -7.12 -12.27 12.59
C SER A 292 -6.92 -13.51 11.74
N SER A 293 -7.72 -14.55 11.98
CA SER A 293 -7.57 -15.84 11.30
C SER A 293 -8.51 -15.96 10.10
N PRO A 294 -7.99 -16.35 8.93
CA PRO A 294 -8.79 -16.66 7.75
C PRO A 294 -9.37 -18.09 7.79
N VAL A 295 -9.05 -18.88 8.82
CA VAL A 295 -9.51 -20.26 8.98
C VAL A 295 -10.39 -20.40 10.21
N ASN A 296 -11.27 -21.40 10.17
CA ASN A 296 -12.31 -21.61 11.15
C ASN A 296 -11.73 -22.13 12.47
N ASN A 297 -11.87 -21.32 13.52
CA ASN A 297 -11.60 -21.66 14.91
C ASN A 297 -10.23 -22.36 15.16
N MET A 298 -9.16 -21.90 14.49
CA MET A 298 -7.84 -22.52 14.59
C MET A 298 -7.28 -22.49 16.02
N ALA A 299 -6.77 -23.62 16.50
CA ALA A 299 -6.13 -23.70 17.80
C ALA A 299 -4.82 -22.92 17.81
N ILE A 300 -4.58 -22.13 18.87
CA ILE A 300 -3.32 -21.38 19.03
C ILE A 300 -2.21 -22.32 19.51
N ALA A 301 -2.50 -23.17 20.51
CA ALA A 301 -1.52 -24.13 21.03
C ALA A 301 -1.07 -25.12 19.95
N GLY A 302 0.25 -25.28 19.81
CA GLY A 302 0.88 -26.14 18.80
C GLY A 302 0.92 -25.55 17.39
N SER A 303 0.49 -24.30 17.19
CA SER A 303 0.60 -23.58 15.92
C SER A 303 1.81 -22.64 15.90
N ASP A 304 2.12 -22.10 14.72
CA ASP A 304 3.17 -21.08 14.53
C ASP A 304 2.91 -19.78 15.28
N PHE A 305 1.67 -19.58 15.75
CA PHE A 305 1.25 -18.40 16.50
C PHE A 305 1.35 -18.58 18.02
N GLU A 306 1.61 -19.79 18.51
CA GLU A 306 1.78 -20.01 19.96
C GLU A 306 2.96 -19.19 20.47
N PRO A 307 2.74 -18.24 21.41
CA PRO A 307 3.82 -17.39 21.87
C PRO A 307 4.78 -18.17 22.75
N GLY A 308 6.06 -18.19 22.39
CA GLY A 308 7.07 -18.85 23.20
C GLY A 308 7.35 -18.12 24.53
N THR A 309 8.12 -18.77 25.41
CA THR A 309 8.46 -18.24 26.74
C THR A 309 9.96 -18.10 26.98
N VAL A 310 10.78 -18.36 25.96
CA VAL A 310 12.24 -18.31 26.04
C VAL A 310 12.81 -17.73 24.76
N SER A 311 13.84 -16.90 24.87
CA SER A 311 14.52 -16.33 23.70
C SER A 311 15.16 -17.45 22.84
N PRO A 312 15.11 -17.36 21.50
CA PRO A 312 14.67 -16.23 20.67
C PRO A 312 13.17 -16.20 20.33
N ASN A 313 12.31 -16.84 21.12
CA ASN A 313 10.86 -16.85 20.94
C ASN A 313 10.16 -16.31 22.20
N LEU A 314 10.62 -15.19 22.76
CA LEU A 314 9.91 -14.53 23.86
C LEU A 314 8.73 -13.70 23.32
N ASP A 315 7.76 -14.38 22.71
CA ASP A 315 6.73 -13.73 21.90
C ASP A 315 5.51 -13.33 22.72
N ASP A 316 4.65 -12.50 22.13
CA ASP A 316 3.51 -11.87 22.77
C ASP A 316 2.22 -12.15 21.99
N PHE A 317 1.16 -12.53 22.70
CA PHE A 317 -0.16 -12.80 22.12
C PHE A 317 -1.26 -12.36 23.09
N TYR A 318 -2.15 -11.49 22.64
CA TYR A 318 -3.19 -10.88 23.45
C TYR A 318 -4.56 -10.86 22.75
N ALA A 319 -5.61 -11.05 23.55
CA ALA A 319 -6.98 -10.67 23.18
C ALA A 319 -7.33 -9.32 23.81
N PHE A 320 -8.30 -8.59 23.25
CA PHE A 320 -8.74 -7.31 23.80
C PHE A 320 -10.03 -7.45 24.62
N SER A 321 -10.07 -6.83 25.80
CA SER A 321 -11.27 -6.77 26.66
C SER A 321 -11.83 -5.35 26.72
N GLU A 322 -13.00 -5.14 26.11
CA GLU A 322 -13.73 -3.86 26.21
C GLU A 322 -14.11 -3.55 27.67
N SER A 323 -14.55 -4.58 28.40
CA SER A 323 -15.10 -4.41 29.76
C SER A 323 -14.07 -3.92 30.79
N THR A 324 -12.80 -4.28 30.61
CA THR A 324 -11.71 -3.87 31.51
C THR A 324 -10.77 -2.85 30.87
N TYR A 325 -10.84 -2.67 29.54
CA TYR A 325 -9.91 -1.90 28.72
C TYR A 325 -8.47 -2.42 28.82
N GLU A 326 -8.32 -3.74 28.70
CA GLU A 326 -7.03 -4.43 28.88
C GLU A 326 -6.73 -5.39 27.74
N TRP A 327 -5.44 -5.53 27.46
CA TRP A 327 -4.89 -6.61 26.65
C TRP A 327 -4.72 -7.86 27.53
N LEU A 328 -5.55 -8.86 27.29
CA LEU A 328 -5.54 -10.14 28.00
C LEU A 328 -4.45 -11.04 27.42
N ASN A 329 -3.43 -11.35 28.20
CA ASN A 329 -2.30 -12.17 27.76
C ASN A 329 -2.70 -13.67 27.65
N TYR A 330 -2.37 -14.31 26.53
CA TYR A 330 -2.58 -15.75 26.29
C TYR A 330 -1.94 -16.65 27.36
N LYS A 331 -0.74 -16.28 27.84
CA LYS A 331 0.03 -17.04 28.82
C LYS A 331 -0.63 -17.06 30.20
N VAL A 332 -1.64 -16.23 30.44
CA VAL A 332 -2.44 -16.23 31.67
C VAL A 332 -3.66 -17.12 31.45
N GLY A 333 -3.59 -18.37 31.92
CA GLY A 333 -4.64 -19.38 31.68
C GLY A 333 -6.06 -18.96 32.12
N ALA A 334 -6.19 -18.04 33.08
CA ALA A 334 -7.49 -17.49 33.48
C ALA A 334 -8.20 -16.67 32.39
N ASN A 335 -7.46 -16.18 31.38
CA ASN A 335 -8.01 -15.42 30.26
C ASN A 335 -8.67 -16.33 29.20
N ASN A 336 -8.46 -17.65 29.26
CA ASN A 336 -9.10 -18.65 28.40
C ASN A 336 -8.96 -18.40 26.87
N ILE A 337 -7.82 -17.90 26.44
CA ILE A 337 -7.49 -17.69 25.03
C ILE A 337 -6.93 -19.01 24.49
N THR A 338 -7.68 -19.70 23.63
CA THR A 338 -7.36 -21.07 23.19
C THR A 338 -7.35 -21.23 21.66
N ASN A 339 -8.23 -20.51 20.99
CA ASN A 339 -8.40 -20.53 19.54
C ASN A 339 -8.47 -19.10 19.00
N PHE A 340 -8.11 -18.93 17.74
CA PHE A 340 -8.56 -17.80 16.94
C PHE A 340 -10.06 -17.95 16.69
N VAL A 341 -10.88 -17.13 17.34
CA VAL A 341 -12.33 -17.11 17.12
C VAL A 341 -12.63 -16.36 15.82
N ASN A 342 -13.51 -16.90 14.97
CA ASN A 342 -13.85 -16.29 13.68
C ASN A 342 -14.28 -14.83 13.86
N GLY A 343 -13.71 -13.94 13.05
CA GLY A 343 -14.01 -12.51 13.07
C GLY A 343 -13.48 -11.75 14.28
N THR A 344 -12.77 -12.40 15.21
CA THR A 344 -12.12 -11.74 16.35
C THR A 344 -10.70 -11.34 15.97
N GLY A 345 -10.28 -10.16 16.41
CA GLY A 345 -8.90 -9.72 16.25
C GLY A 345 -8.07 -9.95 17.52
N TYR A 346 -6.77 -10.06 17.33
CA TYR A 346 -5.77 -10.31 18.36
C TYR A 346 -4.59 -9.36 18.17
N LEU A 347 -3.78 -9.19 19.19
CA LEU A 347 -2.54 -8.42 19.13
C LEU A 347 -1.36 -9.37 19.34
N VAL A 348 -0.38 -9.30 18.46
CA VAL A 348 0.82 -10.14 18.51
C VAL A 348 2.09 -9.34 18.32
N SER A 349 3.19 -9.87 18.83
CA SER A 349 4.56 -9.39 18.59
C SER A 349 5.53 -10.55 18.76
N TYR A 350 6.51 -10.71 17.87
CA TYR A 350 7.41 -11.87 17.85
C TYR A 350 8.88 -11.43 17.82
N GLU A 351 9.77 -12.21 18.45
CA GLU A 351 11.23 -11.93 18.50
C GLU A 351 11.94 -12.19 17.17
N THR A 352 11.33 -12.98 16.29
CA THR A 352 11.90 -13.39 15.01
C THR A 352 10.96 -13.10 13.86
N THR A 353 11.51 -12.49 12.81
CA THR A 353 10.80 -12.34 11.55
C THR A 353 10.54 -13.72 10.99
N SER A 354 9.27 -14.05 10.78
CA SER A 354 8.87 -15.34 10.24
C SER A 354 7.57 -15.22 9.45
N THR A 355 7.45 -16.06 8.42
CA THR A 355 6.17 -16.37 7.81
C THR A 355 5.47 -17.43 8.65
N LYS A 356 4.22 -17.17 9.02
CA LYS A 356 3.41 -18.05 9.88
C LYS A 356 2.19 -18.54 9.13
N ASP A 357 1.79 -19.78 9.41
CA ASP A 357 0.74 -20.45 8.66
C ASP A 357 -0.58 -20.54 9.43
N PHE A 358 -1.63 -19.94 8.88
CA PHE A 358 -3.00 -20.24 9.25
C PHE A 358 -3.47 -21.49 8.51
N THR A 359 -3.40 -22.66 9.16
CA THR A 359 -3.79 -23.93 8.56
C THR A 359 -5.09 -24.46 9.19
N GLY A 360 -6.09 -24.76 8.35
CA GLY A 360 -7.38 -25.27 8.80
C GLY A 360 -8.45 -25.21 7.72
N THR A 361 -9.72 -25.33 8.10
CA THR A 361 -10.83 -25.11 7.17
C THR A 361 -10.98 -23.61 6.90
N LEU A 362 -10.97 -23.17 5.64
CA LEU A 362 -11.19 -21.76 5.29
C LEU A 362 -12.55 -21.26 5.81
N ASN A 363 -12.62 -20.02 6.28
CA ASN A 363 -13.90 -19.39 6.61
C ASN A 363 -14.66 -19.01 5.32
N THR A 364 -15.92 -19.41 5.25
CA THR A 364 -16.76 -19.31 4.04
C THR A 364 -18.16 -18.75 4.30
N GLU A 365 -18.40 -18.23 5.51
CA GLU A 365 -19.73 -17.78 5.96
C GLU A 365 -19.64 -16.36 6.54
N ASP A 366 -20.78 -15.67 6.56
CA ASP A 366 -20.94 -14.41 7.31
C ASP A 366 -20.63 -14.60 8.79
N VAL A 367 -20.01 -13.59 9.42
CA VAL A 367 -19.66 -13.63 10.85
C VAL A 367 -20.44 -12.55 11.61
N PRO A 368 -21.56 -12.90 12.28
CA PRO A 368 -22.37 -11.94 13.02
C PRO A 368 -21.88 -11.70 14.45
N PHE A 369 -21.94 -10.45 14.89
CA PHE A 369 -21.74 -9.99 16.25
C PHE A 369 -23.00 -9.26 16.75
N THR A 370 -23.41 -9.54 17.98
CA THR A 370 -24.58 -8.89 18.60
C THR A 370 -24.30 -8.61 20.07
N ASN A 371 -24.90 -7.55 20.60
CA ASN A 371 -24.80 -7.17 22.02
C ASN A 371 -23.33 -7.05 22.49
N LEU A 372 -22.48 -6.44 21.66
CA LEU A 372 -21.12 -6.09 22.05
C LEU A 372 -21.18 -5.14 23.27
N SER A 373 -20.34 -5.37 24.27
CA SER A 373 -20.40 -4.61 25.52
C SER A 373 -20.02 -3.13 25.32
N LYS A 374 -20.60 -2.25 26.14
CA LYS A 374 -20.20 -0.84 26.25
C LYS A 374 -20.06 -0.46 27.71
N THR A 375 -18.82 -0.36 28.18
CA THR A 375 -18.45 -0.14 29.56
C THR A 375 -17.89 1.27 29.72
N ALA A 376 -18.71 2.17 30.28
CA ALA A 376 -18.37 3.57 30.47
C ALA A 376 -17.11 3.75 31.32
N GLY A 377 -16.17 4.58 30.85
CA GLY A 377 -14.88 4.82 31.52
C GLY A 377 -13.87 3.68 31.37
N LYS A 378 -14.18 2.65 30.58
CA LYS A 378 -13.29 1.54 30.20
C LYS A 378 -13.13 1.53 28.69
N GLY A 379 -13.49 0.44 28.02
CA GLY A 379 -13.40 0.34 26.56
C GLY A 379 -14.39 1.24 25.82
N ASN A 380 -15.42 1.77 26.49
CA ASN A 380 -16.39 2.69 25.88
C ASN A 380 -16.95 2.18 24.54
N GLY A 381 -17.16 0.87 24.45
CA GLY A 381 -17.71 0.19 23.28
C GLY A 381 -16.69 -0.21 22.21
N TRP A 382 -15.39 0.05 22.37
CA TRP A 382 -14.39 -0.40 21.40
C TRP A 382 -14.18 -1.91 21.50
N HIS A 383 -14.34 -2.62 20.38
CA HIS A 383 -14.09 -4.06 20.25
C HIS A 383 -13.10 -4.32 19.14
N LEU A 384 -12.20 -5.28 19.36
CA LEU A 384 -11.25 -5.74 18.37
C LEU A 384 -11.85 -6.90 17.57
N LEU A 385 -12.35 -6.60 16.38
CA LEU A 385 -12.77 -7.59 15.40
C LEU A 385 -11.62 -7.87 14.42
N GLY A 386 -11.85 -8.71 13.44
CA GLY A 386 -10.83 -9.07 12.47
C GLY A 386 -11.40 -9.64 11.19
N ASN A 387 -10.67 -9.46 10.09
CA ASN A 387 -11.06 -9.98 8.79
C ASN A 387 -10.93 -11.51 8.80
N PRO A 388 -12.04 -12.27 8.71
CA PRO A 388 -12.02 -13.71 8.81
C PRO A 388 -11.74 -14.39 7.46
N PHE A 389 -11.50 -13.66 6.37
CA PHE A 389 -11.48 -14.21 5.01
C PHE A 389 -10.09 -14.19 4.37
N GLN A 390 -9.95 -14.95 3.27
CA GLN A 390 -8.70 -15.07 2.49
C GLN A 390 -8.51 -13.93 1.49
N SER A 391 -9.17 -12.80 1.71
CA SER A 391 -9.13 -11.61 0.87
C SER A 391 -9.32 -10.37 1.73
N ALA A 392 -9.08 -9.19 1.15
CA ALA A 392 -9.47 -7.96 1.81
C ALA A 392 -11.00 -7.87 1.93
N LEU A 393 -11.48 -7.07 2.88
CA LEU A 393 -12.85 -6.63 3.00
C LEU A 393 -12.97 -5.18 2.55
N HIS A 394 -14.04 -4.85 1.85
CA HIS A 394 -14.44 -3.48 1.56
C HIS A 394 -15.38 -2.96 2.65
N TRP A 395 -14.95 -1.93 3.37
CA TRP A 395 -15.73 -1.29 4.41
C TRP A 395 -16.72 -0.31 3.80
N THR A 396 -17.95 -0.75 3.58
CA THR A 396 -19.03 0.10 3.09
C THR A 396 -19.87 0.71 4.21
N ASN A 397 -19.79 0.14 5.42
CA ASN A 397 -20.71 0.43 6.53
C ASN A 397 -22.20 0.36 6.11
N SER A 398 -22.51 -0.40 5.05
CA SER A 398 -23.82 -0.43 4.43
C SER A 398 -24.82 -1.20 5.30
N VAL A 399 -26.02 -0.65 5.45
CA VAL A 399 -27.15 -1.33 6.11
C VAL A 399 -27.63 -2.59 5.39
N ILE A 400 -27.19 -2.80 4.13
CA ILE A 400 -27.58 -3.97 3.34
C ILE A 400 -26.63 -5.15 3.59
N THR A 401 -25.32 -4.90 3.61
CA THR A 401 -24.29 -5.96 3.70
C THR A 401 -23.77 -6.10 5.12
N TRP A 402 -23.18 -5.05 5.69
CA TRP A 402 -22.67 -5.04 7.07
C TRP A 402 -23.80 -5.03 8.11
N ASN A 403 -24.96 -4.47 7.75
CA ASN A 403 -26.16 -4.35 8.59
C ASN A 403 -25.87 -3.85 10.03
N PRO A 404 -25.12 -2.74 10.19
CA PRO A 404 -24.79 -2.22 11.50
C PRO A 404 -26.03 -1.68 12.22
N THR A 405 -26.13 -1.93 13.52
CA THR A 405 -27.09 -1.30 14.43
C THR A 405 -26.32 -0.80 15.64
N ALA A 406 -26.36 0.51 15.89
CA ALA A 406 -25.63 1.16 16.98
C ALA A 406 -24.13 0.83 16.98
N ILE A 407 -23.50 0.96 15.80
CA ILE A 407 -22.06 0.81 15.58
C ILE A 407 -21.55 2.11 14.96
N GLY A 408 -20.39 2.58 15.41
CA GLY A 408 -19.73 3.76 14.83
C GLY A 408 -19.39 3.55 13.35
N THR A 409 -19.44 4.63 12.57
CA THR A 409 -19.38 4.56 11.10
C THR A 409 -18.02 4.10 10.53
N GLY A 410 -16.95 4.26 11.30
CA GLY A 410 -15.58 3.91 10.91
C GLY A 410 -15.02 2.72 11.67
N ALA A 411 -14.26 1.90 10.96
CA ALA A 411 -13.33 0.94 11.55
C ALA A 411 -11.94 1.58 11.75
N LYS A 412 -11.10 0.94 12.55
CA LYS A 412 -9.75 1.43 12.88
C LYS A 412 -8.69 0.35 12.76
N ILE A 413 -7.64 0.61 12.02
CA ILE A 413 -6.49 -0.30 11.85
C ILE A 413 -5.27 0.32 12.52
N LEU A 414 -4.52 -0.49 13.29
CA LEU A 414 -3.27 -0.05 13.91
C LEU A 414 -2.24 0.30 12.83
N ASN A 415 -1.64 1.47 12.95
CA ASN A 415 -0.58 1.93 12.05
C ASN A 415 0.80 1.80 12.71
N SER A 416 1.85 1.99 11.90
CA SER A 416 3.24 1.85 12.34
C SER A 416 3.68 2.88 13.38
N GLY A 417 2.93 3.97 13.58
CA GLY A 417 3.18 4.99 14.59
C GLY A 417 2.58 4.66 15.95
N GLY A 418 2.01 3.47 16.13
CA GLY A 418 1.32 3.05 17.35
C GLY A 418 -0.09 3.63 17.50
N SER A 419 -0.57 4.49 16.59
CA SER A 419 -1.94 5.00 16.60
C SER A 419 -2.82 4.24 15.60
N TYR A 420 -4.02 4.75 15.30
CA TYR A 420 -4.96 4.11 14.39
C TYR A 420 -5.22 4.96 13.16
N THR A 421 -5.32 4.29 12.01
CA THR A 421 -5.84 4.87 10.78
C THR A 421 -7.30 4.48 10.61
N ASP A 422 -8.14 5.46 10.30
CA ASP A 422 -9.57 5.24 10.08
C ASP A 422 -9.81 4.54 8.73
N VAL A 423 -10.78 3.63 8.73
CA VAL A 423 -11.34 2.99 7.54
C VAL A 423 -12.79 3.43 7.46
N THR A 424 -13.14 4.18 6.43
CA THR A 424 -14.46 4.80 6.28
C THR A 424 -15.00 4.63 4.88
N TYR A 425 -16.33 4.56 4.76
CA TYR A 425 -16.99 4.57 3.46
C TYR A 425 -16.71 5.91 2.72
N ASP A 426 -16.41 5.81 1.42
CA ASP A 426 -15.99 6.93 0.56
C ASP A 426 -14.74 7.70 1.05
N GLY A 427 -14.00 7.15 2.03
CA GLY A 427 -12.76 7.73 2.55
C GLY A 427 -11.52 7.35 1.73
N ALA A 428 -10.36 7.91 2.10
CA ALA A 428 -9.08 7.58 1.47
C ALA A 428 -8.62 6.13 1.75
N ASN A 429 -9.13 5.54 2.83
CA ASN A 429 -8.90 4.16 3.23
C ASN A 429 -10.24 3.47 3.46
N GLN A 430 -10.50 2.41 2.69
CA GLN A 430 -11.80 1.72 2.63
C GLN A 430 -11.65 0.20 2.76
N PHE A 431 -10.43 -0.32 2.93
CA PHE A 431 -10.18 -1.74 2.88
C PHE A 431 -9.53 -2.25 4.16
N ILE A 432 -9.97 -3.42 4.59
CA ILE A 432 -9.37 -4.17 5.69
C ILE A 432 -8.65 -5.37 5.07
N PRO A 433 -7.32 -5.41 5.04
CA PRO A 433 -6.56 -6.52 4.45
C PRO A 433 -6.92 -7.90 5.04
N PRO A 434 -6.62 -9.01 4.36
CA PRO A 434 -6.71 -10.34 4.99
C PRO A 434 -5.76 -10.42 6.20
N ASN A 435 -6.05 -11.33 7.12
CA ASN A 435 -5.30 -11.54 8.36
C ASN A 435 -5.24 -10.31 9.30
N GLN A 436 -5.99 -9.24 9.03
CA GLN A 436 -5.92 -7.97 9.76
C GLN A 436 -6.98 -7.90 10.87
N GLY A 437 -6.55 -7.56 12.09
CA GLY A 437 -7.46 -7.11 13.16
C GLY A 437 -7.81 -5.63 12.99
N PHE A 438 -9.04 -5.25 13.34
CA PHE A 438 -9.54 -3.87 13.28
C PHE A 438 -10.52 -3.59 14.43
N PHE A 439 -10.51 -2.35 14.92
CA PHE A 439 -11.43 -1.91 15.95
C PHE A 439 -12.74 -1.37 15.34
N VAL A 440 -13.86 -1.65 16.01
CA VAL A 440 -15.17 -1.02 15.80
C VAL A 440 -15.72 -0.56 17.14
N GLN A 441 -16.63 0.42 17.13
CA GLN A 441 -17.25 0.92 18.34
C GLN A 441 -18.73 0.58 18.43
N ALA A 442 -19.14 -0.13 19.47
CA ALA A 442 -20.54 -0.22 19.87
C ALA A 442 -20.99 1.09 20.55
N THR A 443 -22.00 1.75 20.00
CA THR A 443 -22.51 3.03 20.51
C THR A 443 -23.66 2.87 21.48
N ASP A 444 -24.32 1.71 21.52
CA ASP A 444 -25.38 1.36 22.49
C ASP A 444 -25.19 -0.09 23.00
N ALA A 445 -25.87 -0.45 24.09
CA ALA A 445 -25.93 -1.80 24.63
C ALA A 445 -26.67 -2.78 23.70
N THR A 446 -27.69 -2.31 22.96
CA THR A 446 -28.34 -3.10 21.91
C THR A 446 -27.71 -2.75 20.57
N ASN A 447 -26.77 -3.58 20.12
CA ASN A 447 -26.04 -3.37 18.87
C ASN A 447 -25.87 -4.68 18.09
N SER A 448 -25.55 -4.55 16.81
CA SER A 448 -25.14 -5.66 15.96
C SER A 448 -24.30 -5.19 14.77
N ILE A 449 -23.43 -6.08 14.29
CA ILE A 449 -22.71 -5.93 13.03
C ILE A 449 -22.45 -7.32 12.46
N THR A 450 -22.49 -7.46 11.14
CA THR A 450 -22.07 -8.68 10.45
C THR A 450 -20.83 -8.37 9.64
N ILE A 451 -19.80 -9.20 9.73
CA ILE A 451 -18.70 -9.19 8.76
C ILE A 451 -19.16 -10.04 7.58
N PRO A 452 -19.48 -9.43 6.42
CA PRO A 452 -20.21 -10.14 5.37
C PRO A 452 -19.26 -10.77 4.35
N LEU A 453 -19.64 -11.95 3.86
CA LEU A 453 -18.95 -12.69 2.81
C LEU A 453 -18.94 -11.92 1.48
N ASP A 454 -19.98 -11.13 1.22
CA ASP A 454 -20.19 -10.39 -0.03
C ASP A 454 -19.28 -9.14 -0.16
N GLU A 455 -18.65 -8.68 0.92
CA GLU A 455 -17.73 -7.52 0.88
C GLU A 455 -16.26 -7.94 0.67
N ARG A 456 -16.01 -9.21 0.37
CA ARG A 456 -14.69 -9.69 -0.04
C ARG A 456 -14.25 -9.05 -1.35
N THR A 457 -13.01 -8.58 -1.41
CA THR A 457 -12.43 -7.97 -2.60
C THR A 457 -10.96 -8.33 -2.78
N HIS A 458 -10.55 -8.50 -4.04
CA HIS A 458 -9.17 -8.64 -4.42
C HIS A 458 -8.57 -7.24 -4.44
N ASN A 459 -8.17 -6.72 -3.28
CA ASN A 459 -7.40 -5.49 -3.26
C ASN A 459 -5.90 -5.82 -3.44
N SER A 460 -5.51 -6.12 -4.68
CA SER A 460 -4.10 -6.24 -5.11
C SER A 460 -3.55 -4.94 -5.69
N THR A 461 -4.39 -3.91 -5.85
CA THR A 461 -3.98 -2.60 -6.34
C THR A 461 -3.18 -1.86 -5.28
N ASP A 462 -1.96 -1.43 -5.65
CA ASP A 462 -1.33 -0.28 -4.99
C ASP A 462 -2.38 0.83 -4.88
N PHE A 463 -2.53 1.41 -3.69
CA PHE A 463 -3.43 2.53 -3.46
C PHE A 463 -3.08 3.66 -4.46
N TYR A 464 -3.80 3.74 -5.58
CA TYR A 464 -3.91 4.97 -6.34
C TYR A 464 -4.72 5.93 -5.46
N LYS A 465 -4.04 6.58 -4.51
CA LYS A 465 -4.62 7.60 -3.63
C LYS A 465 -5.04 8.77 -4.50
N SER A 466 -6.24 8.69 -5.06
CA SER A 466 -6.90 9.90 -5.53
C SER A 466 -7.21 10.70 -4.25
N PRO A 467 -6.67 11.92 -4.11
CA PRO A 467 -6.90 12.70 -2.91
C PRO A 467 -8.40 12.94 -2.77
N VAL A 468 -8.94 12.60 -1.60
CA VAL A 468 -10.33 12.86 -1.25
C VAL A 468 -10.51 14.38 -1.34
N GLN A 469 -11.48 14.83 -2.15
CA GLN A 469 -11.72 16.26 -2.34
C GLN A 469 -12.18 16.90 -1.04
N ASN A 470 -11.84 18.18 -0.87
CA ASN A 470 -12.11 18.96 0.33
C ASN A 470 -11.75 18.22 1.63
N SER A 471 -10.57 17.59 1.67
CA SER A 471 -10.08 16.87 2.84
C SER A 471 -8.75 17.43 3.32
N LEU A 472 -8.55 17.43 4.63
CA LEU A 472 -7.32 17.79 5.31
C LEU A 472 -6.91 16.62 6.19
N THR A 473 -5.70 16.11 5.98
CA THR A 473 -5.06 15.18 6.93
C THR A 473 -3.99 15.95 7.67
N LEU A 474 -4.05 15.94 9.00
CA LEU A 474 -3.00 16.46 9.87
C LEU A 474 -2.33 15.29 10.58
N LYS A 475 -1.03 15.12 10.36
CA LYS A 475 -0.21 14.09 11.00
C LYS A 475 0.70 14.75 12.02
N ALA A 476 0.54 14.45 13.31
CA ALA A 476 1.49 14.87 14.35
C ALA A 476 2.47 13.72 14.64
N SER A 477 3.79 13.97 14.53
CA SER A 477 4.83 12.93 14.58
C SER A 477 6.08 13.40 15.35
N ASP A 478 6.68 12.52 16.15
CA ASP A 478 8.02 12.74 16.75
C ASP A 478 9.15 12.02 15.97
N GLY A 479 8.81 11.38 14.85
CA GLY A 479 9.71 10.59 14.01
C GLY A 479 9.67 9.09 14.30
N GLU A 480 9.12 8.69 15.44
CA GLU A 480 8.92 7.30 15.86
C GLU A 480 7.42 6.99 15.95
N PHE A 481 6.70 7.75 16.78
CA PHE A 481 5.25 7.67 16.92
C PHE A 481 4.57 8.78 16.15
N TYR A 482 3.37 8.49 15.66
CA TYR A 482 2.52 9.50 15.03
C TYR A 482 1.05 9.20 15.19
N VAL A 483 0.23 10.22 14.97
CA VAL A 483 -1.23 10.17 14.94
C VAL A 483 -1.74 11.04 13.80
N GLU A 484 -2.82 10.59 13.16
CA GLU A 484 -3.47 11.32 12.07
C GLU A 484 -4.88 11.75 12.50
N THR A 485 -5.24 12.99 12.19
CA THR A 485 -6.60 13.54 12.32
C THR A 485 -7.06 14.02 10.96
N TRP A 486 -8.28 13.66 10.57
CA TRP A 486 -8.87 14.01 9.29
C TRP A 486 -10.02 14.99 9.49
N ILE A 487 -10.05 16.03 8.67
CA ILE A 487 -11.16 16.98 8.56
C ILE A 487 -11.62 17.00 7.11
N GLN A 488 -12.91 16.80 6.85
CA GLN A 488 -13.44 16.77 5.49
C GLN A 488 -14.68 17.64 5.38
N MET A 489 -14.76 18.52 4.37
CA MET A 489 -16.03 19.19 4.05
C MET A 489 -16.92 18.27 3.22
N MET A 490 -18.14 18.05 3.69
CA MET A 490 -19.12 17.18 3.06
C MET A 490 -20.52 17.78 3.13
N GLU A 491 -21.26 17.74 2.02
CA GLU A 491 -22.66 18.14 2.00
C GLU A 491 -23.50 17.23 2.91
N GLY A 492 -24.36 17.82 3.73
CA GLY A 492 -25.20 17.08 4.68
C GLY A 492 -24.57 16.86 6.06
N ALA A 493 -23.26 17.09 6.23
CA ALA A 493 -22.63 17.10 7.54
C ALA A 493 -23.07 18.31 8.37
N THR A 494 -22.93 18.21 9.70
CA THR A 494 -23.34 19.26 10.65
C THR A 494 -22.17 19.78 11.48
N THR A 495 -22.42 20.73 12.39
CA THR A 495 -21.43 21.19 13.37
C THR A 495 -21.39 20.33 14.64
N ASP A 496 -22.44 19.55 14.86
CA ASP A 496 -22.56 18.60 15.97
C ASP A 496 -22.08 17.22 15.50
N PHE A 497 -21.87 16.29 16.44
CA PHE A 497 -21.45 14.93 16.10
C PHE A 497 -22.48 14.24 15.20
N ASP A 498 -22.01 13.76 14.04
CA ASP A 498 -22.83 13.04 13.08
C ASP A 498 -22.49 11.54 13.11
N GLU A 499 -23.39 10.74 13.68
CA GLU A 499 -23.20 9.29 13.83
C GLU A 499 -22.96 8.55 12.50
N GLN A 500 -23.37 9.12 11.36
CA GLN A 500 -23.19 8.53 10.04
C GLN A 500 -21.84 8.88 9.40
N TYR A 501 -21.20 9.95 9.86
CA TYR A 501 -20.09 10.60 9.16
C TYR A 501 -18.82 10.72 10.00
N ASP A 502 -18.96 10.99 11.29
CA ASP A 502 -17.85 11.23 12.20
C ASP A 502 -17.31 9.95 12.82
N VAL A 503 -15.99 9.90 13.02
CA VAL A 503 -15.32 8.77 13.65
C VAL A 503 -14.71 9.21 14.97
N ASN A 504 -15.19 8.59 16.05
CA ASN A 504 -14.64 8.79 17.38
C ASN A 504 -13.15 8.43 17.43
N PHE A 505 -12.38 9.22 18.16
CA PHE A 505 -10.97 8.98 18.42
C PHE A 505 -10.80 7.75 19.33
N LEU A 506 -9.81 6.92 18.98
CA LEU A 506 -9.31 5.85 19.83
C LEU A 506 -7.83 6.13 20.09
N GLY A 507 -7.48 6.23 21.38
CA GLY A 507 -6.08 6.45 21.77
C GLY A 507 -5.20 5.27 21.33
N GLY A 508 -4.04 5.60 20.76
CA GLY A 508 -3.06 4.61 20.31
C GLY A 508 -2.47 3.77 21.42
N MET A 509 -1.60 2.86 21.01
CA MET A 509 -0.80 1.99 21.85
C MET A 509 0.48 2.70 22.32
N TYR A 510 0.99 2.27 23.48
CA TYR A 510 2.25 2.76 24.04
C TYR A 510 2.28 4.31 24.10
N GLN A 511 3.42 4.93 23.82
CA GLN A 511 3.65 6.38 23.90
C GLN A 511 3.09 7.16 22.70
N ALA A 512 2.22 6.56 21.88
CA ALA A 512 1.64 7.24 20.72
C ALA A 512 0.86 8.49 21.14
N PRO A 513 1.11 9.66 20.49
CA PRO A 513 0.47 10.91 20.85
C PRO A 513 -1.05 10.87 20.58
N TYR A 514 -1.78 11.75 21.25
CA TYR A 514 -3.17 12.04 20.90
C TYR A 514 -3.22 13.32 20.10
N PHE A 515 -3.97 13.27 19.00
CA PHE A 515 -4.33 14.43 18.20
C PHE A 515 -5.71 14.16 17.64
N TYR A 516 -6.66 15.02 17.96
CA TYR A 516 -8.06 14.84 17.57
C TYR A 516 -8.77 16.17 17.57
N SER A 517 -9.86 16.25 16.81
CA SER A 517 -10.77 17.40 16.87
C SER A 517 -11.75 17.29 18.03
N ILE A 518 -12.21 18.44 18.51
CA ILE A 518 -13.11 18.57 19.65
C ILE A 518 -14.45 19.08 19.14
N ILE A 519 -15.53 18.38 19.50
CA ILE A 519 -16.89 18.89 19.38
C ILE A 519 -17.44 19.15 20.79
N SER A 520 -17.97 20.36 20.99
CA SER A 520 -18.44 20.80 22.30
C SER A 520 -19.49 19.85 22.87
N GLY A 521 -19.24 19.30 24.07
CA GLY A 521 -20.23 18.54 24.83
C GLY A 521 -20.36 17.05 24.51
N GLU A 522 -19.79 16.54 23.40
CA GLU A 522 -20.11 15.17 22.95
C GLU A 522 -18.94 14.27 22.53
N GLY A 523 -17.80 14.77 22.00
CA GLY A 523 -16.79 13.84 21.49
C GLY A 523 -15.42 14.38 21.08
N HIS A 524 -14.49 13.43 20.94
CA HIS A 524 -13.15 13.60 20.40
C HIS A 524 -13.09 12.80 19.10
N LEU A 525 -12.74 13.42 17.96
CA LEU A 525 -12.85 12.76 16.66
C LEU A 525 -11.49 12.64 15.96
N SER A 526 -11.21 11.45 15.47
CA SER A 526 -10.11 11.21 14.53
C SER A 526 -10.48 11.58 13.10
N THR A 527 -11.77 11.47 12.74
CA THR A 527 -12.33 12.00 11.49
C THR A 527 -13.53 12.88 11.81
N ASN A 528 -13.46 14.14 11.40
CA ASN A 528 -14.52 15.14 11.57
C ASN A 528 -15.00 15.60 10.20
N ARG A 529 -16.26 15.31 9.88
CA ARG A 529 -16.90 15.78 8.65
C ARG A 529 -17.69 17.04 8.96
N ILE A 530 -17.30 18.15 8.35
CA ILE A 530 -17.89 19.47 8.55
C ILE A 530 -18.75 19.89 7.36
N ALA A 531 -19.74 20.74 7.60
CA ALA A 531 -20.53 21.33 6.54
C ALA A 531 -19.66 22.22 5.61
N PRO A 532 -20.04 22.41 4.33
CA PRO A 532 -19.37 23.37 3.45
C PRO A 532 -19.40 24.79 4.04
N VAL A 533 -18.27 25.49 3.92
CA VAL A 533 -18.07 26.78 4.58
C VAL A 533 -18.63 27.93 3.74
N ASN A 534 -19.59 28.66 4.29
CA ASN A 534 -20.18 29.85 3.65
C ASN A 534 -19.34 31.13 3.87
N GLU A 535 -18.84 31.34 5.08
CA GLU A 535 -18.00 32.49 5.44
C GLU A 535 -16.75 32.04 6.18
N GLN A 536 -16.93 31.42 7.34
CA GLN A 536 -15.84 30.86 8.13
C GLN A 536 -16.31 29.68 8.97
N THR A 537 -15.41 28.75 9.27
CA THR A 537 -15.63 27.67 10.24
C THR A 537 -14.31 27.34 10.92
N THR A 538 -14.37 26.99 12.20
CA THR A 538 -13.18 26.59 12.96
C THR A 538 -13.35 25.19 13.53
N VAL A 539 -12.25 24.46 13.58
CA VAL A 539 -12.17 23.12 14.16
C VAL A 539 -11.09 23.15 15.25
N PRO A 540 -11.47 23.19 16.54
CA PRO A 540 -10.51 23.11 17.63
C PRO A 540 -9.94 21.69 17.72
N LEU A 541 -8.65 21.60 18.02
CA LEU A 541 -7.91 20.36 18.14
C LEU A 541 -7.22 20.28 19.50
N ALA A 542 -7.25 19.09 20.11
CA ALA A 542 -6.44 18.80 21.28
C ALA A 542 -5.23 17.96 20.90
N PHE A 543 -4.12 18.21 21.59
CA PHE A 543 -2.89 17.45 21.47
C PHE A 543 -2.39 17.01 22.85
N LYS A 544 -1.96 15.75 22.96
CA LYS A 544 -1.27 15.20 24.13
C LYS A 544 -0.07 14.37 23.69
N ALA A 545 1.10 14.67 24.23
CA ALA A 545 2.29 13.84 24.12
C ALA A 545 2.48 12.99 25.38
N PHE A 546 3.19 11.87 25.25
CA PHE A 546 3.62 11.04 26.38
C PHE A 546 5.13 11.14 26.66
N LEU A 547 5.83 11.96 25.87
CA LEU A 547 7.26 12.23 25.96
C LEU A 547 7.53 13.72 25.80
N ASN A 548 8.54 14.23 26.51
CA ASN A 548 9.04 15.60 26.36
C ASN A 548 9.91 15.67 25.10
N ARG A 549 9.30 15.99 23.96
CA ARG A 549 9.96 15.96 22.64
C ARG A 549 9.39 17.03 21.70
N GLU A 550 10.13 17.27 20.62
CA GLU A 550 9.66 18.05 19.48
C GLU A 550 8.73 17.17 18.63
N TYR A 551 7.62 17.73 18.18
CA TYR A 551 6.69 17.12 17.25
C TYR A 551 6.55 17.99 16.01
N THR A 552 6.30 17.36 14.88
CA THR A 552 5.97 18.02 13.61
C THR A 552 4.53 17.69 13.23
N ILE A 553 3.70 18.72 12.99
CA ILE A 553 2.42 18.59 12.29
C ILE A 553 2.71 18.71 10.80
N THR A 554 2.43 17.65 10.04
CA THR A 554 2.44 17.65 8.58
C THR A 554 1.01 17.66 8.06
N ALA A 555 0.68 18.64 7.21
CA ALA A 555 -0.59 18.73 6.52
C ALA A 555 -0.53 18.07 5.15
N SER A 556 -1.61 17.40 4.77
CA SER A 556 -1.80 16.82 3.43
C SER A 556 -3.21 17.09 2.95
N ASN A 557 -3.38 17.15 1.63
CA ASN A 557 -4.64 17.41 0.93
C ASN A 557 -5.30 18.79 1.15
N ALA A 558 -4.67 19.72 1.89
CA ALA A 558 -5.19 21.08 2.10
C ALA A 558 -5.48 21.83 0.78
N SER A 559 -4.75 21.53 -0.30
CA SER A 559 -4.98 22.09 -1.64
C SER A 559 -6.27 21.61 -2.31
N THR A 560 -6.94 20.59 -1.77
CA THR A 560 -8.18 20.02 -2.32
C THR A 560 -9.44 20.85 -2.03
N PHE A 561 -9.34 21.88 -1.18
CA PHE A 561 -10.48 22.75 -0.81
C PHE A 561 -10.79 23.89 -1.81
N GLY A 562 -10.11 23.91 -2.98
CA GLY A 562 -10.23 25.01 -3.96
C GLY A 562 -9.52 26.28 -3.51
N ASP A 563 -9.22 27.20 -4.44
CA ASP A 563 -8.46 28.44 -4.14
C ASP A 563 -9.26 29.44 -3.29
N GLU A 564 -10.59 29.27 -3.22
CA GLU A 564 -11.53 30.13 -2.50
C GLU A 564 -11.63 29.85 -1.00
N ILE A 565 -11.07 28.73 -0.51
CA ILE A 565 -11.06 28.39 0.91
C ILE A 565 -9.65 28.47 1.45
N ASP A 566 -9.33 29.45 2.29
CA ASP A 566 -8.07 29.43 3.03
C ASP A 566 -8.12 28.37 4.14
N VAL A 567 -7.03 27.64 4.34
CA VAL A 567 -6.91 26.58 5.36
C VAL A 567 -5.75 26.93 6.28
N ILE A 568 -6.06 27.49 7.45
CA ILE A 568 -5.06 28.04 8.37
C ILE A 568 -4.99 27.22 9.65
N LEU A 569 -3.80 26.77 10.05
CA LEU A 569 -3.55 26.23 11.39
C LEU A 569 -3.13 27.37 12.31
N GLU A 570 -3.86 27.58 13.39
CA GLU A 570 -3.47 28.46 14.49
C GLU A 570 -2.87 27.64 15.63
N ASP A 571 -1.69 28.05 16.09
CA ASP A 571 -1.16 27.68 17.40
C ASP A 571 -1.48 28.80 18.40
N THR A 572 -2.43 28.53 19.29
CA THR A 572 -2.94 29.51 20.26
C THR A 572 -1.98 29.81 21.41
N GLN A 573 -1.00 28.92 21.67
CA GLN A 573 0.00 29.12 22.71
C GLN A 573 1.09 30.09 22.25
N GLU A 574 1.53 29.93 21.00
CA GLU A 574 2.56 30.79 20.40
C GLU A 574 1.97 32.01 19.66
N ASN A 575 0.64 32.03 19.47
CA ASN A 575 -0.09 33.05 18.70
C ASN A 575 0.47 33.17 17.27
N ILE A 576 0.60 32.03 16.60
CA ILE A 576 1.10 31.88 15.23
C ILE A 576 0.01 31.28 14.35
N GLN A 577 -0.09 31.75 13.11
CA GLN A 577 -0.97 31.20 12.08
C GLN A 577 -0.12 30.72 10.89
N ILE A 578 -0.43 29.51 10.41
CA ILE A 578 0.27 28.85 9.29
C ILE A 578 -0.76 28.55 8.20
N ASP A 579 -0.54 29.06 6.99
CA ASP A 579 -1.31 28.64 5.82
C ASP A 579 -0.87 27.25 5.38
N LEU A 580 -1.75 26.27 5.55
CA LEU A 580 -1.49 24.86 5.28
C LEU A 580 -1.52 24.51 3.78
N LYS A 581 -1.80 25.47 2.89
CA LYS A 581 -1.61 25.28 1.44
C LYS A 581 -0.22 25.64 0.98
N ASP A 582 0.43 26.58 1.68
CA ASP A 582 1.78 27.04 1.36
C ASP A 582 2.85 26.37 2.23
N THR A 583 2.58 26.21 3.53
CA THR A 583 3.50 25.65 4.51
C THR A 583 2.91 24.38 5.11
N LEU A 584 3.38 23.23 4.63
CA LEU A 584 2.83 21.92 4.98
C LEU A 584 3.33 21.38 6.32
N GLU A 585 4.36 21.98 6.92
CA GLU A 585 4.99 21.47 8.14
C GLU A 585 5.13 22.56 9.19
N TYR A 586 4.78 22.22 10.44
CA TYR A 586 4.96 23.09 11.60
C TYR A 586 5.52 22.27 12.77
N THR A 587 6.63 22.72 13.36
CA THR A 587 7.24 22.04 14.51
C THR A 587 6.99 22.79 15.82
N PHE A 588 6.82 22.02 16.89
CA PHE A 588 6.58 22.55 18.23
C PHE A 588 7.09 21.61 19.31
N MET A 589 7.39 22.17 20.48
CA MET A 589 7.75 21.39 21.67
C MET A 589 6.49 21.02 22.45
N ALA A 590 6.39 19.75 22.86
CA ALA A 590 5.34 19.25 23.73
C ALA A 590 5.89 18.73 25.06
N THR A 591 5.12 18.96 26.13
CA THR A 591 5.40 18.39 27.46
C THR A 591 4.67 17.05 27.59
N ALA A 592 5.35 16.06 28.17
CA ALA A 592 4.78 14.75 28.47
C ALA A 592 3.58 14.88 29.41
N ASP A 593 2.55 14.09 29.10
CA ASP A 593 1.31 13.93 29.84
C ASP A 593 0.40 15.17 29.93
N GLU A 594 0.77 16.27 29.29
CA GLU A 594 -0.05 17.48 29.20
C GLU A 594 -1.00 17.39 28.01
N LEU A 595 -2.31 17.42 28.29
CA LEU A 595 -3.34 17.59 27.26
C LEU A 595 -3.57 19.10 27.04
N THR A 596 -3.40 19.55 25.80
CA THR A 596 -3.54 20.95 25.43
C THR A 596 -4.57 21.11 24.32
N GLU A 597 -5.47 22.09 24.43
CA GLU A 597 -6.34 22.54 23.33
C GLU A 597 -5.60 23.64 22.55
N ARG A 598 -4.40 23.30 22.07
CA ARG A 598 -3.41 24.26 21.54
C ARG A 598 -3.73 24.72 20.13
N PHE A 599 -4.34 23.86 19.31
CA PHE A 599 -4.44 24.08 17.87
C PHE A 599 -5.87 24.34 17.43
N VAL A 600 -6.05 25.21 16.46
CA VAL A 600 -7.34 25.47 15.81
C VAL A 600 -7.13 25.52 14.30
N VAL A 601 -7.90 24.75 13.54
CA VAL A 601 -7.93 24.89 12.08
C VAL A 601 -9.03 25.86 11.72
N HIS A 602 -8.70 26.88 10.93
CA HIS A 602 -9.64 27.84 10.38
C HIS A 602 -9.83 27.59 8.89
N PHE A 603 -11.08 27.55 8.48
CA PHE A 603 -11.48 27.56 7.08
C PHE A 603 -12.16 28.89 6.80
N PHE A 604 -11.59 29.70 5.91
CA PHE A 604 -12.18 30.98 5.50
C PHE A 604 -12.58 30.92 4.05
N ASN A 605 -13.85 31.16 3.76
CA ASN A 605 -14.30 31.37 2.39
C ASN A 605 -14.00 32.83 2.00
N VAL A 606 -12.98 33.01 1.16
CA VAL A 606 -12.58 34.33 0.69
C VAL A 606 -13.58 34.85 -0.33
N THR A 607 -14.67 35.46 0.15
CA THR A 607 -15.62 36.21 -0.69
C THR A 607 -15.08 37.59 -1.15
N GLY A 608 -13.79 37.84 -0.96
CA GLY A 608 -13.12 39.10 -1.26
C GLY A 608 -12.78 39.26 -2.74
N ILE A 609 -13.36 40.27 -3.38
CA ILE A 609 -12.93 40.76 -4.70
C ILE A 609 -11.45 41.13 -4.58
N SER A 610 -10.59 40.51 -5.39
CA SER A 610 -9.15 40.76 -5.44
C SER A 610 -8.84 42.26 -5.34
N GLU A 611 -7.93 42.66 -4.46
CA GLU A 611 -7.42 44.03 -4.43
C GLU A 611 -6.86 44.37 -5.82
N THR A 612 -7.63 45.11 -6.63
CA THR A 612 -7.14 45.64 -7.89
C THR A 612 -5.89 46.49 -7.62
N THR A 613 -4.76 46.04 -8.17
CA THR A 613 -3.46 46.73 -8.14
C THR A 613 -3.61 48.23 -8.34
N HIS A 614 -3.05 49.03 -7.43
CA HIS A 614 -3.01 50.48 -7.59
C HIS A 614 -2.22 50.84 -8.85
N PRO A 615 -2.77 51.62 -9.80
CA PRO A 615 -1.96 52.16 -10.87
C PRO A 615 -0.99 53.20 -10.28
N GLU A 616 0.28 52.81 -10.07
CA GLU A 616 1.41 53.69 -9.74
C GLU A 616 1.52 54.88 -10.72
N SER A 617 0.98 54.73 -11.93
CA SER A 617 0.97 55.70 -13.02
C SER A 617 -0.02 56.86 -12.84
N VAL A 618 -0.90 56.87 -11.83
CA VAL A 618 -1.82 58.01 -11.58
C VAL A 618 -1.36 58.85 -10.39
N ARG A 619 -0.97 60.11 -10.66
CA ARG A 619 -0.63 61.11 -9.63
C ARG A 619 -1.77 62.11 -9.46
N ILE A 620 -2.19 62.31 -8.22
CA ILE A 620 -3.29 63.18 -7.84
C ILE A 620 -2.77 64.28 -6.91
N TYR A 621 -3.07 65.54 -7.20
CA TYR A 621 -2.76 66.68 -6.33
C TYR A 621 -3.73 67.84 -6.59
N SER A 622 -3.67 68.90 -5.77
CA SER A 622 -4.49 70.10 -5.93
C SER A 622 -3.64 71.37 -5.88
N TYR A 623 -4.12 72.42 -6.54
CA TYR A 623 -3.58 73.77 -6.42
C TYR A 623 -4.71 74.80 -6.63
N GLY A 624 -4.91 75.69 -5.66
CA GLY A 624 -6.08 76.58 -5.63
C GLY A 624 -7.39 75.79 -5.52
N ASN A 625 -8.38 76.11 -6.37
CA ASN A 625 -9.67 75.41 -6.44
C ASN A 625 -9.70 74.21 -7.41
N ARG A 626 -8.54 73.80 -7.92
CA ARG A 626 -8.42 72.77 -8.98
C ARG A 626 -7.77 71.51 -8.47
N VAL A 627 -8.30 70.38 -8.93
CA VAL A 627 -7.68 69.05 -8.80
C VAL A 627 -6.95 68.74 -10.10
N TYR A 628 -5.75 68.19 -9.97
CA TYR A 628 -4.88 67.78 -11.06
C TYR A 628 -4.68 66.26 -11.02
N LEU A 629 -4.77 65.64 -12.19
CA LEU A 629 -4.53 64.23 -12.42
C LEU A 629 -3.46 64.08 -13.50
N ARG A 630 -2.33 63.47 -13.18
CA ARG A 630 -1.31 63.12 -14.18
C ARG A 630 -1.26 61.61 -14.36
N SER A 631 -1.45 61.14 -15.59
CA SER A 631 -1.45 59.72 -15.92
C SER A 631 -0.91 59.43 -17.32
N GLU A 632 -0.35 58.24 -17.51
CA GLU A 632 0.12 57.71 -18.80
C GLU A 632 -0.72 56.51 -19.26
N LEU A 633 -1.89 56.29 -18.64
CA LEU A 633 -2.73 55.11 -18.89
C LEU A 633 -3.47 55.14 -20.23
N ASN A 634 -3.66 56.32 -20.84
CA ASN A 634 -4.38 56.50 -22.11
C ASN A 634 -5.76 55.81 -22.15
N THR A 635 -6.51 55.89 -21.03
CA THR A 635 -7.86 55.32 -20.86
C THR A 635 -8.77 56.31 -20.13
N TYR A 636 -10.08 56.06 -20.09
CA TYR A 636 -10.99 56.81 -19.21
C TYR A 636 -11.02 56.21 -17.81
N GLY A 637 -11.02 57.08 -16.79
CA GLY A 637 -11.27 56.71 -15.40
C GLY A 637 -12.42 57.51 -14.80
N ASP A 638 -13.17 56.90 -13.90
CA ASP A 638 -14.21 57.57 -13.12
C ASP A 638 -13.56 58.28 -11.92
N VAL A 639 -13.70 59.61 -11.86
CA VAL A 639 -13.09 60.44 -10.82
C VAL A 639 -14.16 60.91 -9.86
N THR A 640 -14.06 60.48 -8.61
CA THR A 640 -14.98 60.87 -7.54
C THR A 640 -14.24 61.65 -6.46
N VAL A 641 -14.81 62.77 -6.01
CA VAL A 641 -14.29 63.53 -4.86
C VAL A 641 -15.25 63.40 -3.70
N TYR A 642 -14.71 63.03 -2.54
CA TYR A 642 -15.42 62.89 -1.29
C TYR A 642 -14.98 63.96 -0.29
N ASN A 643 -15.92 64.48 0.50
CA ASN A 643 -15.57 65.26 1.68
C ASN A 643 -15.05 64.35 2.81
N MET A 644 -14.58 64.93 3.92
CA MET A 644 -14.04 64.16 5.07
C MET A 644 -15.09 63.30 5.80
N LEU A 645 -16.39 63.47 5.50
CA LEU A 645 -17.48 62.63 5.99
C LEU A 645 -17.84 61.52 4.98
N ALA A 646 -16.97 61.25 3.99
CA ALA A 646 -17.15 60.29 2.91
C ALA A 646 -18.37 60.56 1.99
N GLN A 647 -18.93 61.77 2.01
CA GLN A 647 -20.01 62.13 1.09
C GLN A 647 -19.41 62.53 -0.27
N LYS A 648 -19.96 61.96 -1.34
CA LYS A 648 -19.60 62.31 -2.73
C LYS A 648 -20.03 63.75 -3.04
N VAL A 649 -19.06 64.59 -3.36
CA VAL A 649 -19.26 66.02 -3.67
C VAL A 649 -18.96 66.36 -5.13
N TYR A 650 -18.29 65.48 -5.87
CA TYR A 650 -18.05 65.59 -7.30
C TYR A 650 -17.88 64.19 -7.90
N ASN A 651 -18.34 63.99 -9.14
CA ASN A 651 -18.10 62.77 -9.91
C ASN A 651 -18.13 63.08 -11.41
N SER A 652 -17.13 62.61 -12.14
CA SER A 652 -17.08 62.72 -13.59
C SER A 652 -16.09 61.70 -14.17
N PRO A 653 -16.38 61.14 -15.36
CA PRO A 653 -15.35 60.46 -16.14
C PRO A 653 -14.29 61.48 -16.60
N VAL A 654 -13.02 61.07 -16.60
CA VAL A 654 -11.87 61.87 -17.06
C VAL A 654 -10.94 60.98 -17.89
N GLU A 655 -10.46 61.50 -19.01
CA GLU A 655 -9.44 60.85 -19.82
C GLU A 655 -8.07 60.91 -19.10
N LEU A 656 -7.49 59.77 -18.77
CA LEU A 656 -6.23 59.65 -18.04
C LEU A 656 -5.04 59.59 -19.01
N SER A 657 -4.86 60.66 -19.78
CA SER A 657 -3.70 60.88 -20.66
C SER A 657 -3.05 62.23 -20.37
N GLY A 658 -1.76 62.20 -20.05
CA GLY A 658 -0.99 63.39 -19.70
C GLY A 658 -1.45 64.03 -18.38
N LEU A 659 -1.42 65.37 -18.32
CA LEU A 659 -1.89 66.16 -17.18
C LEU A 659 -3.29 66.72 -17.47
N GLN A 660 -4.26 66.35 -16.65
CA GLN A 660 -5.63 66.88 -16.65
C GLN A 660 -5.89 67.72 -15.40
N SER A 661 -6.83 68.66 -15.51
CA SER A 661 -7.33 69.37 -14.32
C SER A 661 -8.78 69.79 -14.46
N PHE A 662 -9.49 69.80 -13.35
CA PHE A 662 -10.87 70.28 -13.26
C PHE A 662 -11.04 71.14 -12.02
N SER A 663 -11.91 72.16 -12.12
CA SER A 663 -12.30 72.99 -10.97
C SER A 663 -13.43 72.31 -10.22
N VAL A 664 -13.33 72.28 -8.90
CA VAL A 664 -14.40 71.80 -8.03
C VAL A 664 -14.93 72.99 -7.23
N ASN A 665 -16.21 73.28 -7.37
CA ASN A 665 -16.87 74.39 -6.66
C ASN A 665 -17.17 73.98 -5.21
N LEU A 666 -16.12 73.74 -4.43
CA LEU A 666 -16.19 73.24 -3.05
C LEU A 666 -15.64 74.29 -2.09
N ASN A 667 -16.15 74.29 -0.86
CA ASN A 667 -15.58 75.11 0.22
C ASN A 667 -14.15 74.67 0.54
N LYS A 668 -13.33 75.61 1.00
CA LYS A 668 -11.94 75.37 1.42
C LYS A 668 -11.86 74.24 2.45
N GLY A 669 -11.03 73.23 2.20
CA GLY A 669 -10.90 72.09 3.10
C GLY A 669 -10.14 70.89 2.51
N TRP A 670 -10.09 69.82 3.30
CA TRP A 670 -9.53 68.53 2.88
C TRP A 670 -10.59 67.67 2.21
N PHE A 671 -10.20 67.00 1.12
CA PHE A 671 -11.04 66.09 0.35
C PHE A 671 -10.24 64.84 -0.03
N VAL A 672 -10.94 63.76 -0.34
CA VAL A 672 -10.35 62.54 -0.92
C VAL A 672 -10.78 62.44 -2.37
N VAL A 673 -9.83 62.43 -3.29
CA VAL A 673 -10.07 62.20 -4.71
C VAL A 673 -9.75 60.73 -5.00
N GLN A 674 -10.72 60.02 -5.56
CA GLN A 674 -10.63 58.64 -5.99
C GLN A 674 -10.72 58.58 -7.52
N VAL A 675 -9.85 57.80 -8.14
CA VAL A 675 -9.87 57.50 -9.57
C VAL A 675 -10.04 56.00 -9.71
N VAL A 676 -11.10 55.57 -10.38
CA VAL A 676 -11.42 54.17 -10.66
C VAL A 676 -11.22 53.90 -12.14
N THR A 677 -10.47 52.87 -12.47
CA THR A 677 -10.24 52.41 -13.85
C THR A 677 -10.44 50.91 -13.93
N THR A 678 -10.47 50.35 -15.14
CA THR A 678 -10.42 48.89 -15.32
C THR A 678 -9.13 48.25 -14.81
N GLN A 679 -8.06 49.02 -14.63
CA GLN A 679 -6.77 48.56 -14.10
C GLN A 679 -6.67 48.69 -12.58
N GLY A 680 -7.65 49.32 -11.92
CA GLY A 680 -7.73 49.45 -10.48
C GLY A 680 -8.06 50.85 -9.97
N VAL A 681 -7.93 51.03 -8.65
CA VAL A 681 -8.37 52.23 -7.92
C VAL A 681 -7.18 52.97 -7.29
N LYS A 682 -7.13 54.30 -7.45
CA LYS A 682 -6.18 55.18 -6.76
C LYS A 682 -6.92 56.28 -6.00
N SER A 683 -6.62 56.42 -4.71
CA SER A 683 -7.18 57.50 -3.87
C SER A 683 -6.08 58.39 -3.29
N LYS A 684 -6.34 59.70 -3.21
CA LYS A 684 -5.43 60.66 -2.57
C LYS A 684 -6.19 61.75 -1.83
N LYS A 685 -5.75 62.02 -0.60
CA LYS A 685 -6.20 63.19 0.17
C LYS A 685 -5.52 64.45 -0.35
N VAL A 686 -6.31 65.48 -0.67
CA VAL A 686 -5.86 66.76 -1.23
C VAL A 686 -6.50 67.93 -0.48
N PHE A 687 -5.81 69.08 -0.44
CA PHE A 687 -6.34 70.31 0.16
C PHE A 687 -6.76 71.28 -0.94
N ILE A 688 -8.04 71.65 -0.97
CA ILE A 688 -8.59 72.61 -1.93
C ILE A 688 -8.71 73.94 -1.20
N ASN A 689 -8.06 74.98 -1.74
CA ASN A 689 -7.87 76.28 -1.08
C ASN A 689 -8.95 77.31 -1.43
#